data_AF-A0AAE4LN52-F1
#
_entry.id   AF-A0AAE4LN52-F1
#
_cell.length_a   1.000
_cell.length_b   1.000
_cell.length_c   1.000
_cell.angle_alpha   90.00
_cell.angle_beta   90.00
_cell.angle_gamma   90.00
#
_symmetry.space_group_name_H-M   'P 1'
#
loop_
_entity.id
_entity.type
_entity.pdbx_description
1 polymer ?
#
loop_
_entity_poly.entity_id
_entity_poly.type
_entity_poly.pdbx_seq_one_letter_code
_entity_poly.pdbx_strand_id
1 'polypeptide(L)'
;MKNILKHAVVCLVLAAAVASCTKETTPERINIQHPDQQSPILRDNAYYQNLRAYKQTKHKLAFGWYGSWTAVGASYQSRLISAPDSMDIISIWSQWHTLTPQQMADKEFVQKTLGTKVTYTIFSDKLPEPFLEIGNGEYTDEAIEAYAKAYCKDSMDKYQYDGIDIDYEPGYGASGPFVGHDNALFTKLINAMSKYVGPKSGTGRLLIIDGVPYAVDRSVVDCFDYGIVQAYASSGYTDLQNRFNNADAKGWKPEQYIFAENFESYWKTGGVNFTDREGNRMPSLYGMATFNPTQGAGAGFGAYHMEYEYGNSAMPYQFMRNAIQMANPAGGWKTPIDVAFLSNQSSNFSFVVEDDGSVTGTMQDKVSLSFSRPVVSGMQLTLGVDNSLVAVYNDENGTEYETVDPSLVKMEPIQCAENQVFSPDATITLDPKSIEKGYYLIPVVISPISDAGYAVKEGSVHYIFVTKVAMDVEIGATTLDGSKIAPTSAWTITCCQGTATSGATGVWNCDSAAQKAAMFDGKLDGNCWYASSASYSWGNGGNFTIDMGEVNDVTGLRWHIHYQDSEPQCTDLTYSEDGNVWYSLSAGVPFTPVLSDNWKWVKFKRTVKARYIRVYVGLVTGWTSMNEAEIYGPAN
;
A
#
# COMPACT_ATOMS: atom_id res chain seq x y z
N MET A 1 82.49 -10.60 -42.23
CA MET A 1 81.76 -11.25 -41.10
C MET A 1 81.45 -10.32 -39.94
N LYS A 2 82.36 -9.45 -39.45
CA LYS A 2 82.11 -8.56 -38.30
C LYS A 2 80.91 -7.59 -38.46
N ASN A 3 80.63 -7.11 -39.68
CA ASN A 3 79.52 -6.17 -39.89
C ASN A 3 78.16 -6.87 -39.98
N ILE A 4 78.07 -8.07 -40.56
CA ILE A 4 76.81 -8.83 -40.65
C ILE A 4 76.34 -9.24 -39.24
N LEU A 5 77.26 -9.63 -38.35
CA LEU A 5 76.95 -9.97 -36.97
C LEU A 5 76.38 -8.77 -36.19
N LYS A 6 76.90 -7.56 -36.43
CA LYS A 6 76.38 -6.33 -35.80
C LYS A 6 74.95 -6.00 -36.24
N HIS A 7 74.65 -6.13 -37.52
CA HIS A 7 73.28 -5.86 -38.03
C HIS A 7 72.29 -6.92 -37.55
N ALA A 8 72.70 -8.20 -37.48
CA ALA A 8 71.87 -9.27 -36.95
C ALA A 8 71.54 -9.07 -35.46
N VAL A 9 72.52 -8.65 -34.64
CA VAL A 9 72.30 -8.35 -33.22
C VAL A 9 71.39 -7.13 -33.03
N VAL A 10 71.55 -6.08 -33.83
CA VAL A 10 70.67 -4.89 -33.77
C VAL A 10 69.23 -5.24 -34.16
N CYS A 11 69.01 -6.07 -35.18
CA CYS A 11 67.68 -6.54 -35.56
C CYS A 11 67.04 -7.43 -34.49
N LEU A 12 67.82 -8.28 -33.81
CA LEU A 12 67.34 -9.11 -32.69
C LEU A 12 66.98 -8.27 -31.46
N VAL A 13 67.76 -7.24 -31.15
CA VAL A 13 67.47 -6.31 -30.04
C VAL A 13 66.24 -5.45 -30.36
N LEU A 14 66.09 -4.99 -31.60
CA LEU A 14 64.89 -4.28 -32.04
C LEU A 14 63.65 -5.18 -31.98
N ALA A 15 63.73 -6.42 -32.48
CA ALA A 15 62.63 -7.39 -32.41
C ALA A 15 62.24 -7.72 -30.96
N ALA A 16 63.23 -7.86 -30.06
CA ALA A 16 62.98 -8.06 -28.63
C ALA A 16 62.36 -6.82 -27.96
N ALA A 17 62.74 -5.60 -28.38
CA ALA A 17 62.16 -4.36 -27.89
C ALA A 17 60.69 -4.20 -28.35
N VAL A 18 60.35 -4.54 -29.61
CA VAL A 18 58.95 -4.49 -30.08
C VAL A 18 58.08 -5.54 -29.38
N ALA A 19 58.61 -6.75 -29.15
CA ALA A 19 57.91 -7.81 -28.40
C ALA A 19 57.77 -7.47 -26.89
N SER A 20 58.71 -6.71 -26.33
CA SER A 20 58.63 -6.21 -24.95
C SER A 20 57.59 -5.09 -24.82
N CYS A 21 57.46 -4.22 -25.82
CA CYS A 21 56.42 -3.17 -25.83
C CYS A 21 54.99 -3.71 -25.97
N THR A 22 54.79 -4.87 -26.63
CA THR A 22 53.46 -5.52 -26.67
C THR A 22 53.02 -6.07 -25.31
N LYS A 23 53.98 -6.38 -24.41
CA LYS A 23 53.68 -6.86 -23.05
C LYS A 23 53.28 -5.73 -22.08
N GLU A 24 53.80 -4.52 -22.28
CA GLU A 24 53.45 -3.35 -21.45
C GLU A 24 52.15 -2.65 -21.89
N THR A 25 51.69 -2.88 -23.12
CA THR A 25 50.39 -2.35 -23.61
C THR A 25 49.23 -3.35 -23.47
N THR A 26 49.50 -4.56 -22.97
CA THR A 26 48.43 -5.49 -22.57
C THR A 26 48.01 -5.15 -21.15
N PRO A 27 46.76 -4.72 -20.89
CA PRO A 27 46.30 -4.47 -19.53
C PRO A 27 46.50 -5.72 -18.68
N GLU A 28 47.34 -5.62 -17.64
CA GLU A 28 47.50 -6.73 -16.71
C GLU A 28 46.18 -6.96 -15.96
N ARG A 29 45.81 -8.24 -15.85
CA ARG A 29 44.62 -8.69 -15.12
C ARG A 29 44.80 -8.36 -13.64
N ILE A 30 44.18 -7.27 -13.18
CA ILE A 30 43.91 -7.11 -11.75
C ILE A 30 42.76 -8.06 -11.40
N ASN A 31 43.05 -9.13 -10.69
CA ASN A 31 42.03 -9.97 -10.08
C ASN A 31 41.42 -9.23 -8.90
N ILE A 32 40.33 -8.51 -9.15
CA ILE A 32 39.48 -7.92 -8.11
C ILE A 32 38.57 -9.01 -7.50
N GLN A 33 38.46 -10.17 -8.16
CA GLN A 33 37.69 -11.32 -7.69
C GLN A 33 38.61 -12.40 -7.15
N HIS A 34 38.28 -12.87 -5.94
CA HIS A 34 38.77 -14.11 -5.35
C HIS A 34 37.57 -15.00 -5.00
N PRO A 35 36.88 -15.62 -5.99
CA PRO A 35 35.68 -16.42 -5.75
C PRO A 35 35.92 -17.60 -4.80
N ASP A 36 37.16 -18.10 -4.77
CA ASP A 36 37.71 -19.10 -3.86
C ASP A 36 37.86 -18.61 -2.42
N GLN A 37 38.05 -17.30 -2.22
CA GLN A 37 38.13 -16.66 -0.90
C GLN A 37 36.77 -16.10 -0.45
N GLN A 38 35.81 -15.94 -1.36
CA GLN A 38 34.51 -15.32 -1.11
C GLN A 38 33.38 -16.34 -0.88
N SER A 39 33.53 -17.59 -1.32
CA SER A 39 32.61 -18.67 -0.99
C SER A 39 33.34 -20.02 -0.94
N PRO A 40 33.36 -20.73 0.21
CA PRO A 40 33.98 -22.04 0.33
C PRO A 40 33.17 -23.18 -0.34
N ILE A 41 32.14 -22.83 -1.11
CA ILE A 41 31.21 -23.79 -1.72
C ILE A 41 31.88 -24.40 -2.95
N LEU A 42 32.04 -25.73 -2.92
CA LEU A 42 32.47 -26.52 -4.06
C LEU A 42 31.38 -26.47 -5.15
N ARG A 43 31.69 -25.84 -6.29
CA ARG A 43 30.80 -25.77 -7.46
C ARG A 43 30.97 -27.01 -8.34
N ASP A 44 30.56 -28.16 -7.81
CA ASP A 44 30.56 -29.43 -8.54
C ASP A 44 29.23 -29.65 -9.31
N ASN A 45 29.10 -30.83 -9.93
CA ASN A 45 27.88 -31.18 -10.66
C ASN A 45 26.64 -31.23 -9.76
N ALA A 46 26.79 -31.63 -8.49
CA ALA A 46 25.69 -31.70 -7.54
C ALA A 46 25.19 -30.29 -7.17
N TYR A 47 26.11 -29.35 -6.96
CA TYR A 47 25.79 -27.93 -6.79
C TYR A 47 24.94 -27.40 -7.95
N TYR A 48 25.39 -27.58 -9.19
CA TYR A 48 24.65 -27.08 -10.36
C TYR A 48 23.32 -27.79 -10.58
N GLN A 49 23.23 -29.09 -10.26
CA GLN A 49 21.96 -29.81 -10.29
C GLN A 49 20.97 -29.26 -9.26
N ASN A 50 21.42 -29.00 -8.03
CA ASN A 50 20.59 -28.44 -6.97
C ASN A 50 20.13 -27.02 -7.31
N LEU A 51 21.02 -26.20 -7.90
CA LEU A 51 20.67 -24.87 -8.38
C LEU A 51 19.57 -24.92 -9.44
N ARG A 52 19.70 -25.80 -10.43
CA ARG A 52 18.64 -25.97 -11.46
C ARG A 52 17.35 -26.50 -10.84
N ALA A 53 17.41 -27.41 -9.88
CA ALA A 53 16.22 -27.90 -9.17
C ALA A 53 15.53 -26.79 -8.37
N TYR A 54 16.29 -25.94 -7.67
CA TYR A 54 15.77 -24.74 -6.99
C TYR A 54 14.99 -23.83 -7.95
N LYS A 55 15.54 -23.57 -9.14
CA LYS A 55 14.88 -22.72 -10.15
C LYS A 55 13.59 -23.31 -10.72
N GLN A 56 13.31 -24.61 -10.50
CA GLN A 56 12.03 -25.22 -10.84
C GLN A 56 10.99 -25.11 -9.71
N THR A 57 11.38 -24.70 -8.51
CA THR A 57 10.45 -24.51 -7.39
C THR A 57 9.69 -23.19 -7.53
N LYS A 58 8.57 -23.04 -6.82
CA LYS A 58 7.92 -21.73 -6.70
C LYS A 58 8.70 -20.87 -5.71
N HIS A 59 9.23 -19.74 -6.19
CA HIS A 59 10.02 -18.78 -5.41
C HIS A 59 9.93 -17.41 -6.07
N LYS A 60 10.36 -16.35 -5.38
CA LYS A 60 10.42 -15.02 -6.00
C LYS A 60 11.58 -14.96 -6.99
N LEU A 61 11.30 -14.52 -8.20
CA LEU A 61 12.27 -14.46 -9.28
C LEU A 61 13.21 -13.29 -9.10
N ALA A 62 14.50 -13.53 -9.32
CA ALA A 62 15.51 -12.51 -9.50
C ALA A 62 15.72 -12.22 -10.98
N PHE A 63 15.43 -10.98 -11.37
CA PHE A 63 15.50 -10.48 -12.73
C PHE A 63 16.58 -9.40 -12.89
N GLY A 64 17.15 -9.23 -14.09
CA GLY A 64 17.92 -8.02 -14.39
C GLY A 64 18.17 -7.78 -15.87
N TRP A 65 18.23 -6.50 -16.24
CA TRP A 65 18.68 -6.05 -17.56
C TRP A 65 20.20 -5.93 -17.59
N TYR A 66 20.83 -6.50 -18.61
CA TYR A 66 22.28 -6.59 -18.76
C TYR A 66 22.76 -5.84 -20.00
N GLY A 67 23.39 -4.68 -19.79
CA GLY A 67 23.71 -3.74 -20.87
C GLY A 67 25.10 -3.86 -21.50
N SER A 68 26.05 -4.47 -20.80
CA SER A 68 27.47 -4.46 -21.20
C SER A 68 27.99 -5.81 -21.71
N TRP A 69 27.14 -6.63 -22.32
CA TRP A 69 27.46 -8.02 -22.65
C TRP A 69 28.31 -8.18 -23.91
N THR A 70 29.62 -8.37 -23.74
CA THR A 70 30.55 -8.68 -24.84
C THR A 70 31.17 -10.07 -24.73
N ALA A 71 31.03 -10.74 -23.57
CA ALA A 71 31.66 -12.01 -23.22
C ALA A 71 33.20 -12.03 -23.28
N VAL A 72 33.84 -10.87 -23.48
CA VAL A 72 35.31 -10.73 -23.65
C VAL A 72 35.85 -9.56 -22.83
N GLY A 73 37.18 -9.47 -22.73
CA GLY A 73 37.88 -8.43 -21.98
C GLY A 73 38.42 -8.91 -20.63
N ALA A 74 39.19 -8.03 -19.97
CA ALA A 74 39.86 -8.34 -18.71
C ALA A 74 38.91 -8.36 -17.50
N SER A 75 37.88 -7.51 -17.52
CA SER A 75 36.81 -7.53 -16.53
C SER A 75 35.79 -8.62 -16.85
N TYR A 76 35.25 -9.30 -15.82
CA TYR A 76 34.16 -10.25 -15.99
C TYR A 76 32.78 -9.57 -15.95
N GLN A 77 32.72 -8.25 -15.73
CA GLN A 77 31.50 -7.44 -15.80
C GLN A 77 30.78 -7.56 -17.15
N SER A 78 31.47 -7.94 -18.22
CA SER A 78 30.90 -8.11 -19.55
C SER A 78 30.41 -9.52 -19.84
N ARG A 79 30.40 -10.42 -18.85
CA ARG A 79 30.13 -11.85 -19.00
C ARG A 79 28.95 -12.26 -18.12
N LEU A 80 27.98 -12.95 -18.70
CA LEU A 80 26.79 -13.43 -17.98
C LEU A 80 27.17 -14.41 -16.87
N ILE A 81 28.24 -15.22 -17.06
CA ILE A 81 28.76 -16.10 -15.99
C ILE A 81 29.18 -15.37 -14.70
N SER A 82 29.33 -14.05 -14.73
CA SER A 82 29.68 -13.27 -13.54
C SER A 82 28.49 -12.94 -12.64
N ALA A 83 27.28 -12.99 -13.19
CA ALA A 83 26.05 -12.73 -12.44
C ALA A 83 25.88 -13.76 -11.31
N PRO A 84 25.11 -13.45 -10.26
CA PRO A 84 24.80 -14.43 -9.23
C PRO A 84 24.20 -15.72 -9.84
N ASP A 85 24.72 -16.88 -9.45
CA ASP A 85 24.24 -18.17 -9.96
C ASP A 85 22.72 -18.36 -9.77
N SER A 86 22.17 -17.73 -8.73
CA SER A 86 20.76 -17.72 -8.35
C SER A 86 19.89 -16.69 -9.10
N MET A 87 20.41 -15.99 -10.11
CA MET A 87 19.57 -15.21 -11.02
C MET A 87 18.65 -16.14 -11.81
N ASP A 88 17.38 -15.77 -11.96
CA ASP A 88 16.39 -16.59 -12.66
C ASP A 88 16.24 -16.18 -14.11
N ILE A 89 16.19 -14.87 -14.38
CA ILE A 89 16.03 -14.30 -15.71
C ILE A 89 17.02 -13.15 -15.89
N ILE A 90 17.75 -13.17 -17.01
CA ILE A 90 18.57 -12.03 -17.45
C ILE A 90 18.08 -11.61 -18.84
N SER A 91 17.69 -10.33 -18.96
CA SER A 91 17.29 -9.75 -20.25
C SER A 91 18.42 -8.94 -20.84
N ILE A 92 18.79 -9.24 -22.08
CA ILE A 92 19.91 -8.57 -22.77
C ILE A 92 19.47 -7.18 -23.23
N TRP A 93 19.98 -6.15 -22.55
CA TRP A 93 19.83 -4.73 -22.87
C TRP A 93 20.99 -4.21 -23.73
N SER A 94 21.35 -5.00 -24.74
CA SER A 94 22.47 -4.71 -25.64
C SER A 94 22.28 -5.46 -26.95
N GLN A 95 23.35 -5.55 -27.75
CA GLN A 95 23.33 -6.26 -29.02
C GLN A 95 22.94 -7.75 -28.83
N TRP A 96 21.69 -8.08 -29.17
CA TRP A 96 21.11 -9.43 -28.98
C TRP A 96 21.13 -10.30 -30.25
N HIS A 97 21.39 -9.71 -31.41
CA HIS A 97 21.59 -10.45 -32.67
C HIS A 97 23.06 -10.38 -33.11
N THR A 98 23.43 -11.17 -34.12
CA THR A 98 24.82 -11.22 -34.64
C THR A 98 25.83 -11.57 -33.54
N LEU A 99 25.47 -12.52 -32.68
CA LEU A 99 26.27 -12.91 -31.52
C LEU A 99 27.61 -13.53 -31.92
N THR A 100 28.65 -13.18 -31.18
CA THR A 100 29.97 -13.81 -31.31
C THR A 100 29.96 -15.25 -30.74
N PRO A 101 30.91 -16.12 -31.15
CA PRO A 101 31.04 -17.45 -30.54
C PRO A 101 31.22 -17.41 -29.02
N GLN A 102 31.90 -16.39 -28.49
CA GLN A 102 32.11 -16.18 -27.06
C GLN A 102 30.81 -15.85 -26.33
N GLN A 103 29.99 -14.96 -26.89
CA GLN A 103 28.65 -14.68 -26.37
C GLN A 103 27.76 -15.92 -26.41
N MET A 104 27.76 -16.67 -27.52
CA MET A 104 27.00 -17.93 -27.62
C MET A 104 27.40 -18.93 -26.52
N ALA A 105 28.70 -19.10 -26.25
CA ALA A 105 29.21 -20.00 -25.22
C ALA A 105 28.90 -19.52 -23.78
N ASP A 106 29.05 -18.22 -23.52
CA ASP A 106 28.74 -17.59 -22.22
C ASP A 106 27.25 -17.76 -21.89
N LYS A 107 26.36 -17.48 -22.87
CA LYS A 107 24.92 -17.69 -22.74
C LYS A 107 24.58 -19.16 -22.55
N GLU A 108 25.13 -20.06 -23.37
CA GLU A 108 24.88 -21.50 -23.26
C GLU A 108 25.28 -22.05 -21.90
N PHE A 109 26.41 -21.61 -21.34
CA PHE A 109 26.83 -22.03 -20.00
C PHE A 109 25.82 -21.60 -18.93
N VAL A 110 25.39 -20.34 -18.96
CA VAL A 110 24.42 -19.79 -18.00
C VAL A 110 23.07 -20.51 -18.11
N GLN A 111 22.58 -20.76 -19.33
CA GLN A 111 21.34 -21.49 -19.58
C GLN A 111 21.44 -22.95 -19.12
N LYS A 112 22.44 -23.70 -19.57
CA LYS A 112 22.51 -25.17 -19.37
C LYS A 112 23.11 -25.57 -18.03
N THR A 113 24.09 -24.83 -17.54
CA THR A 113 24.79 -25.15 -16.28
C THR A 113 24.10 -24.49 -15.09
N LEU A 114 23.83 -23.19 -15.17
CA LEU A 114 23.22 -22.46 -14.05
C LEU A 114 21.69 -22.53 -14.06
N GLY A 115 21.06 -22.77 -15.21
CA GLY A 115 19.60 -22.80 -15.35
C GLY A 115 18.94 -21.42 -15.37
N THR A 116 19.72 -20.34 -15.55
CA THR A 116 19.17 -18.98 -15.71
C THR A 116 18.62 -18.83 -17.11
N LYS A 117 17.39 -18.35 -17.24
CA LYS A 117 16.79 -18.03 -18.54
C LYS A 117 17.39 -16.73 -19.07
N VAL A 118 17.71 -16.70 -20.36
CA VAL A 118 18.24 -15.51 -21.02
C VAL A 118 17.26 -15.05 -22.09
N THR A 119 16.72 -13.84 -21.92
CA THR A 119 15.84 -13.16 -22.88
C THR A 119 16.58 -12.02 -23.56
N TYR A 120 15.98 -11.40 -24.58
CA TYR A 120 16.50 -10.15 -25.13
C TYR A 120 15.42 -9.09 -25.19
N THR A 121 15.83 -7.84 -24.97
CA THR A 121 14.92 -6.70 -24.96
C THR A 121 14.80 -6.08 -26.35
N ILE A 122 13.58 -5.71 -26.72
CA ILE A 122 13.27 -4.95 -27.92
C ILE A 122 12.39 -3.74 -27.58
N PHE A 123 12.61 -2.64 -28.29
CA PHE A 123 11.69 -1.51 -28.29
C PHE A 123 10.62 -1.75 -29.35
N SER A 124 9.35 -1.61 -28.98
CA SER A 124 8.22 -1.84 -29.89
C SER A 124 7.38 -0.59 -30.14
N ASP A 125 8.03 0.56 -30.35
CA ASP A 125 7.33 1.82 -30.63
C ASP A 125 6.62 1.82 -32.00
N LYS A 126 7.24 1.12 -32.96
CA LYS A 126 6.84 1.05 -34.36
C LYS A 126 7.29 -0.26 -34.98
N LEU A 127 6.69 -0.60 -36.11
CA LEU A 127 7.09 -1.76 -36.87
C LEU A 127 8.45 -1.49 -37.57
N PRO A 128 9.43 -2.40 -37.49
CA PRO A 128 10.71 -2.19 -38.17
C PRO A 128 10.56 -2.14 -39.70
N GLU A 129 11.37 -1.31 -40.36
CA GLU A 129 11.27 -0.99 -41.80
C GLU A 129 11.10 -2.20 -42.72
N PRO A 130 11.88 -3.30 -42.58
CA PRO A 130 11.75 -4.45 -43.48
C PRO A 130 10.38 -5.15 -43.41
N PHE A 131 9.69 -5.04 -42.27
CA PHE A 131 8.33 -5.57 -42.13
C PHE A 131 7.29 -4.56 -42.61
N LEU A 132 7.58 -3.26 -42.53
CA LEU A 132 6.66 -2.20 -42.94
C LEU A 132 6.51 -2.20 -44.47
N GLU A 133 7.59 -2.54 -45.17
CA GLU A 133 7.61 -2.78 -46.61
C GLU A 133 6.67 -3.91 -47.04
N ILE A 134 6.47 -4.96 -46.22
CA ILE A 134 5.51 -6.05 -46.50
C ILE A 134 4.09 -5.49 -46.60
N GLY A 135 3.76 -4.50 -45.76
CA GLY A 135 2.49 -3.81 -45.76
C GLY A 135 2.40 -2.59 -46.68
N ASN A 136 3.39 -2.36 -47.56
CA ASN A 136 3.47 -1.15 -48.41
C ASN A 136 3.40 0.16 -47.60
N GLY A 137 4.02 0.22 -46.42
CA GLY A 137 3.96 1.39 -45.54
C GLY A 137 2.84 1.35 -44.49
N GLU A 138 1.99 0.31 -44.51
CA GLU A 138 0.88 0.13 -43.57
C GLU A 138 1.13 -1.00 -42.55
N TYR A 139 0.47 -0.89 -41.40
CA TYR A 139 0.54 -1.88 -40.31
C TYR A 139 -0.47 -3.00 -40.54
N THR A 140 -0.30 -3.72 -41.65
CA THR A 140 -1.18 -4.83 -42.03
C THR A 140 -0.98 -6.03 -41.09
N ASP A 141 -1.99 -6.91 -41.01
CA ASP A 141 -1.87 -8.13 -40.21
C ASP A 141 -0.72 -9.02 -40.71
N GLU A 142 -0.47 -9.07 -42.03
CA GLU A 142 0.67 -9.81 -42.61
C GLU A 142 2.02 -9.27 -42.14
N ALA A 143 2.19 -7.94 -42.13
CA ALA A 143 3.41 -7.29 -41.67
C ALA A 143 3.67 -7.55 -40.17
N ILE A 144 2.62 -7.45 -39.34
CA ILE A 144 2.68 -7.71 -37.90
C ILE A 144 3.02 -9.19 -37.63
N GLU A 145 2.40 -10.13 -38.35
CA GLU A 145 2.67 -11.57 -38.21
C GLU A 145 4.10 -11.93 -38.65
N ALA A 146 4.60 -11.32 -39.73
CA ALA A 146 5.97 -11.50 -40.19
C ALA A 146 6.99 -10.98 -39.15
N TYR A 147 6.73 -9.81 -38.57
CA TYR A 147 7.54 -9.26 -37.48
C TYR A 147 7.55 -10.18 -36.26
N ALA A 148 6.37 -10.59 -35.79
CA ALA A 148 6.21 -11.49 -34.66
C ALA A 148 6.95 -12.81 -34.86
N LYS A 149 6.82 -13.45 -36.03
CA LYS A 149 7.53 -14.69 -36.36
C LYS A 149 9.04 -14.49 -36.40
N ALA A 150 9.52 -13.45 -37.08
CA ALA A 150 10.96 -13.22 -37.25
C ALA A 150 11.68 -13.04 -35.91
N TYR A 151 11.03 -12.38 -34.95
CA TYR A 151 11.60 -12.11 -33.64
C TYR A 151 11.32 -13.28 -32.70
N CYS A 152 10.06 -13.63 -32.47
CA CYS A 152 9.67 -14.62 -31.46
C CYS A 152 9.93 -16.09 -31.85
N LYS A 153 10.22 -16.36 -33.13
CA LYS A 153 10.57 -17.70 -33.60
C LYS A 153 11.94 -17.75 -34.27
N ASP A 154 12.14 -17.03 -35.37
CA ASP A 154 13.32 -17.27 -36.22
C ASP A 154 14.61 -16.81 -35.52
N SER A 155 14.59 -15.66 -34.86
CA SER A 155 15.71 -15.17 -34.06
C SER A 155 15.93 -16.00 -32.78
N MET A 156 14.84 -16.38 -32.11
CA MET A 156 14.89 -17.31 -30.97
C MET A 156 15.56 -18.64 -31.33
N ASP A 157 15.18 -19.24 -32.47
CA ASP A 157 15.74 -20.49 -32.96
C ASP A 157 17.21 -20.32 -33.37
N LYS A 158 17.56 -19.20 -34.00
CA LYS A 158 18.93 -18.95 -34.47
C LYS A 158 19.91 -18.74 -33.31
N TYR A 159 19.53 -17.93 -32.32
CA TYR A 159 20.42 -17.52 -31.22
C TYR A 159 20.15 -18.28 -29.93
N GLN A 160 19.15 -19.17 -29.91
CA GLN A 160 18.80 -20.07 -28.79
C GLN A 160 18.46 -19.31 -27.50
N TYR A 161 17.68 -18.23 -27.60
CA TYR A 161 17.16 -17.50 -26.43
C TYR A 161 15.97 -18.20 -25.80
N ASP A 162 15.73 -17.92 -24.51
CA ASP A 162 14.63 -18.49 -23.74
C ASP A 162 13.36 -17.65 -23.78
N GLY A 163 13.39 -16.47 -24.41
CA GLY A 163 12.22 -15.58 -24.49
C GLY A 163 12.57 -14.17 -24.93
N ILE A 164 11.54 -13.35 -25.06
CA ILE A 164 11.61 -11.95 -25.49
C ILE A 164 11.06 -11.05 -24.39
N ASP A 165 11.64 -9.86 -24.31
CA ASP A 165 11.26 -8.78 -23.41
C ASP A 165 10.93 -7.55 -24.24
N ILE A 166 9.73 -7.01 -24.07
CA ILE A 166 9.23 -5.88 -24.85
C ILE A 166 9.20 -4.65 -23.95
N ASP A 167 10.10 -3.71 -24.22
CA ASP A 167 10.09 -2.43 -23.54
C ASP A 167 8.94 -1.57 -24.10
N TYR A 168 7.98 -1.24 -23.22
CA TYR A 168 6.74 -0.56 -23.57
C TYR A 168 6.42 0.56 -22.58
N GLU A 169 6.68 1.81 -23.00
CA GLU A 169 6.68 2.98 -22.11
C GLU A 169 5.74 4.13 -22.53
N PRO A 170 4.44 3.86 -22.80
CA PRO A 170 3.50 4.94 -23.11
C PRO A 170 3.47 5.99 -22.00
N GLY A 171 3.70 7.25 -22.38
CA GLY A 171 3.74 8.38 -21.45
C GLY A 171 5.11 8.67 -20.85
N TYR A 172 6.14 7.88 -21.15
CA TYR A 172 7.50 8.02 -20.58
C TYR A 172 8.59 8.16 -21.66
N GLY A 173 8.27 8.84 -22.77
CA GLY A 173 9.24 9.19 -23.83
C GLY A 173 9.15 8.33 -25.08
N ALA A 174 8.56 7.13 -24.98
CA ALA A 174 8.21 6.31 -26.15
C ALA A 174 7.11 6.98 -26.99
N SER A 175 7.27 6.96 -28.31
CA SER A 175 6.25 7.46 -29.24
C SER A 175 6.27 6.69 -30.56
N GLY A 176 5.09 6.33 -31.06
CA GLY A 176 4.95 5.62 -32.32
C GLY A 176 3.60 4.91 -32.44
N PRO A 177 3.32 4.29 -33.59
CA PRO A 177 2.00 3.71 -33.87
C PRO A 177 1.58 2.57 -32.91
N PHE A 178 2.53 1.86 -32.33
CA PHE A 178 2.26 0.84 -31.33
C PHE A 178 2.10 1.40 -29.91
N VAL A 179 2.53 2.63 -29.63
CA VAL A 179 2.57 3.18 -28.27
C VAL A 179 1.21 3.77 -27.87
N GLY A 180 0.69 3.37 -26.71
CA GLY A 180 -0.50 3.97 -26.10
C GLY A 180 -1.17 3.08 -25.05
N HIS A 181 -2.13 3.63 -24.32
CA HIS A 181 -3.00 2.82 -23.46
C HIS A 181 -4.00 2.03 -24.31
N ASP A 182 -4.12 0.73 -24.02
CA ASP A 182 -5.03 -0.20 -24.71
C ASP A 182 -4.89 -0.11 -26.26
N ASN A 183 -3.66 0.07 -26.75
CA ASN A 183 -3.40 0.31 -28.17
C ASN A 183 -3.74 -0.94 -29.02
N ALA A 184 -4.66 -0.78 -29.98
CA ALA A 184 -5.15 -1.88 -30.81
C ALA A 184 -4.09 -2.55 -31.69
N LEU A 185 -3.12 -1.77 -32.22
CA LEU A 185 -2.03 -2.34 -33.03
C LEU A 185 -1.05 -3.13 -32.17
N PHE A 186 -0.76 -2.65 -30.96
CA PHE A 186 0.05 -3.40 -30.00
C PHE A 186 -0.66 -4.68 -29.54
N THR A 187 -1.96 -4.61 -29.27
CA THR A 187 -2.79 -5.80 -28.98
C THR A 187 -2.71 -6.84 -30.10
N LYS A 188 -2.75 -6.42 -31.37
CA LYS A 188 -2.53 -7.34 -32.52
C LYS A 188 -1.13 -7.94 -32.51
N LEU A 189 -0.10 -7.13 -32.26
CA LEU A 189 1.28 -7.58 -32.17
C LEU A 189 1.45 -8.65 -31.09
N ILE A 190 0.94 -8.42 -29.88
CA ILE A 190 1.03 -9.38 -28.78
C ILE A 190 0.29 -10.68 -29.11
N ASN A 191 -0.88 -10.63 -29.75
CA ASN A 191 -1.58 -11.82 -30.20
C ASN A 191 -0.80 -12.60 -31.28
N ALA A 192 -0.09 -11.93 -32.17
CA ALA A 192 0.78 -12.58 -33.15
C ALA A 192 2.02 -13.20 -32.49
N MET A 193 2.64 -12.50 -31.55
CA MET A 193 3.81 -12.98 -30.80
C MET A 193 3.47 -14.18 -29.90
N SER A 194 2.30 -14.17 -29.27
CA SER A 194 1.87 -15.22 -28.32
C SER A 194 1.67 -16.61 -28.94
N LYS A 195 1.72 -16.70 -30.28
CA LYS A 195 1.77 -17.98 -31.02
C LYS A 195 3.12 -18.69 -30.86
N TYR A 196 4.19 -17.96 -30.54
CA TYR A 196 5.57 -18.46 -30.54
C TYR A 196 6.26 -18.37 -29.17
N VAL A 197 5.80 -17.46 -28.30
CA VAL A 197 6.34 -17.20 -26.95
C VAL A 197 5.19 -16.97 -25.97
N GLY A 198 5.46 -17.05 -24.68
CA GLY A 198 4.46 -16.85 -23.64
C GLY A 198 3.63 -18.11 -23.34
N PRO A 199 2.77 -18.05 -22.30
CA PRO A 199 1.98 -19.19 -21.84
C PRO A 199 1.08 -19.78 -22.92
N LYS A 200 0.53 -18.95 -23.81
CA LYS A 200 -0.38 -19.38 -24.89
C LYS A 200 0.32 -20.18 -26.00
N SER A 201 1.64 -20.05 -26.14
CA SER A 201 2.40 -20.72 -27.19
C SER A 201 2.64 -22.22 -26.93
N GLY A 202 2.63 -22.64 -25.66
CA GLY A 202 3.03 -23.98 -25.25
C GLY A 202 4.51 -24.33 -25.49
N THR A 203 5.35 -23.36 -25.85
CA THR A 203 6.78 -23.60 -26.18
C THR A 203 7.71 -23.61 -24.97
N GLY A 204 7.24 -23.06 -23.84
CA GLY A 204 8.07 -22.79 -22.66
C GLY A 204 8.98 -21.55 -22.78
N ARG A 205 8.97 -20.85 -23.92
CA ARG A 205 9.67 -19.59 -24.12
C ARG A 205 8.91 -18.44 -23.46
N LEU A 206 9.64 -17.53 -22.83
CA LEU A 206 9.06 -16.41 -22.11
C LEU A 206 8.58 -15.30 -23.06
N LEU A 207 7.40 -14.75 -22.76
CA LEU A 207 6.97 -13.44 -23.24
C LEU A 207 6.89 -12.48 -22.06
N ILE A 208 7.78 -11.50 -22.05
CA ILE A 208 7.92 -10.49 -21.02
C ILE A 208 7.59 -9.12 -21.62
N ILE A 209 6.98 -8.25 -20.82
CA ILE A 209 6.81 -6.83 -21.11
C ILE A 209 7.38 -6.01 -19.95
N ASP A 210 8.08 -4.94 -20.27
CA ASP A 210 8.62 -4.01 -19.28
C ASP A 210 8.26 -2.55 -19.53
N GLY A 211 8.67 -1.67 -18.61
CA GLY A 211 8.26 -0.27 -18.60
C GLY A 211 6.93 -0.07 -17.88
N VAL A 212 5.83 0.00 -18.64
CA VAL A 212 4.47 0.27 -18.16
C VAL A 212 3.53 -0.91 -18.48
N PRO A 213 3.70 -2.11 -17.87
CA PRO A 213 2.89 -3.29 -18.22
C PRO A 213 1.38 -3.10 -18.09
N TYR A 214 0.92 -2.24 -17.18
CA TYR A 214 -0.51 -1.99 -16.98
C TYR A 214 -1.16 -1.20 -18.15
N ALA A 215 -0.37 -0.70 -19.10
CA ALA A 215 -0.90 0.05 -20.23
C ALA A 215 -1.48 -0.84 -21.34
N VAL A 216 -1.24 -2.15 -21.32
CA VAL A 216 -1.79 -3.07 -22.32
C VAL A 216 -3.29 -3.31 -22.13
N ASP A 217 -3.95 -3.69 -23.21
CA ASP A 217 -5.34 -4.13 -23.15
C ASP A 217 -5.48 -5.41 -22.31
N ARG A 218 -6.55 -5.49 -21.50
CA ARG A 218 -6.81 -6.63 -20.61
C ARG A 218 -6.87 -7.97 -21.36
N SER A 219 -7.27 -7.99 -22.62
CA SER A 219 -7.41 -9.21 -23.44
C SER A 219 -6.09 -9.91 -23.76
N VAL A 220 -4.94 -9.24 -23.55
CA VAL A 220 -3.62 -9.80 -23.84
C VAL A 220 -2.76 -10.02 -22.61
N VAL A 221 -3.23 -9.68 -21.40
CA VAL A 221 -2.47 -9.87 -20.15
C VAL A 221 -2.07 -11.33 -19.94
N ASP A 222 -2.96 -12.27 -20.28
CA ASP A 222 -2.72 -13.71 -20.19
C ASP A 222 -1.78 -14.27 -21.28
N CYS A 223 -1.30 -13.42 -22.19
CA CYS A 223 -0.25 -13.77 -23.15
C CYS A 223 1.15 -13.66 -22.55
N PHE A 224 1.32 -12.89 -21.47
CA PHE A 224 2.61 -12.62 -20.84
C PHE A 224 2.87 -13.59 -19.69
N ASP A 225 4.11 -14.06 -19.57
CA ASP A 225 4.59 -14.72 -18.36
C ASP A 225 4.76 -13.68 -17.25
N TYR A 226 5.44 -12.57 -17.57
CA TYR A 226 5.77 -11.53 -16.60
C TYR A 226 5.62 -10.11 -17.16
N GLY A 227 5.12 -9.21 -16.32
CA GLY A 227 5.20 -7.77 -16.48
C GLY A 227 6.23 -7.22 -15.50
N ILE A 228 7.21 -6.47 -16.01
CA ILE A 228 8.30 -5.91 -15.20
C ILE A 228 8.10 -4.41 -15.12
N VAL A 229 7.66 -3.93 -13.96
CA VAL A 229 7.51 -2.49 -13.75
C VAL A 229 8.85 -1.87 -13.37
N GLN A 230 9.19 -0.80 -14.08
CA GLN A 230 10.31 0.05 -13.75
C GLN A 230 9.93 0.93 -12.54
N ALA A 231 10.13 0.41 -11.34
CA ALA A 231 9.81 1.05 -10.07
C ALA A 231 10.97 1.90 -9.54
N TYR A 232 11.66 2.58 -10.44
CA TYR A 232 12.91 3.30 -10.16
C TYR A 232 12.72 4.35 -9.07
N ALA A 233 13.65 4.36 -8.10
CA ALA A 233 13.66 5.24 -6.95
C ALA A 233 12.36 5.22 -6.11
N SER A 234 11.65 4.09 -6.09
CA SER A 234 10.49 3.91 -5.21
C SER A 234 10.92 3.94 -3.74
N SER A 235 10.32 4.83 -2.95
CA SER A 235 10.72 5.12 -1.57
C SER A 235 9.90 4.40 -0.51
N GLY A 236 8.90 3.60 -0.88
CA GLY A 236 8.16 2.84 0.12
C GLY A 236 7.01 1.99 -0.39
N TYR A 237 6.48 1.20 0.53
CA TYR A 237 5.42 0.21 0.31
C TYR A 237 4.22 0.77 -0.47
N THR A 238 3.73 1.95 -0.09
CA THR A 238 2.54 2.55 -0.70
C THR A 238 2.70 2.80 -2.20
N ASP A 239 3.90 3.18 -2.67
CA ASP A 239 4.15 3.39 -4.09
C ASP A 239 4.09 2.05 -4.87
N LEU A 240 4.79 1.02 -4.37
CA LEU A 240 4.75 -0.32 -4.99
C LEU A 240 3.33 -0.89 -5.00
N GLN A 241 2.58 -0.72 -3.90
CA GLN A 241 1.18 -1.14 -3.82
C GLN A 241 0.30 -0.41 -4.83
N ASN A 242 0.44 0.90 -4.99
CA ASN A 242 -0.35 1.68 -5.96
C ASN A 242 -0.03 1.27 -7.41
N ARG A 243 1.24 1.02 -7.72
CA ARG A 243 1.65 0.48 -9.04
C ARG A 243 0.98 -0.85 -9.32
N PHE A 244 0.96 -1.76 -8.32
CA PHE A 244 0.29 -3.03 -8.48
C PHE A 244 -1.23 -2.88 -8.59
N ASN A 245 -1.87 -1.98 -7.84
CA ASN A 245 -3.31 -1.71 -7.96
C ASN A 245 -3.70 -1.31 -9.39
N ASN A 246 -2.87 -0.52 -10.07
CA ASN A 246 -3.10 -0.16 -11.48
C ASN A 246 -3.01 -1.38 -12.41
N ALA A 247 -2.06 -2.29 -12.15
CA ALA A 247 -1.89 -3.52 -12.92
C ALA A 247 -3.04 -4.52 -12.66
N ASP A 248 -3.43 -4.70 -11.40
CA ASP A 248 -4.53 -5.56 -10.96
C ASP A 248 -5.87 -5.13 -11.57
N ALA A 249 -6.14 -3.82 -11.63
CA ALA A 249 -7.32 -3.27 -12.33
C ALA A 249 -7.37 -3.67 -13.82
N LYS A 250 -6.20 -3.93 -14.42
CA LYS A 250 -6.05 -4.38 -15.81
C LYS A 250 -6.00 -5.90 -15.95
N GLY A 251 -6.03 -6.65 -14.85
CA GLY A 251 -6.09 -8.12 -14.84
C GLY A 251 -4.74 -8.80 -14.62
N TRP A 252 -3.67 -8.06 -14.32
CA TRP A 252 -2.38 -8.63 -13.94
C TRP A 252 -2.48 -9.29 -12.56
N LYS A 253 -1.82 -10.43 -12.39
CA LYS A 253 -1.77 -11.15 -11.13
C LYS A 253 -0.46 -10.89 -10.39
N PRO A 254 -0.44 -10.94 -9.05
CA PRO A 254 0.79 -10.75 -8.26
C PRO A 254 1.94 -11.64 -8.73
N GLU A 255 1.65 -12.91 -9.02
CA GLU A 255 2.62 -13.91 -9.49
C GLU A 255 3.15 -13.69 -10.92
N GLN A 256 2.65 -12.67 -11.63
CA GLN A 256 3.13 -12.24 -12.94
C GLN A 256 3.88 -10.91 -12.90
N TYR A 257 4.01 -10.24 -11.74
CA TYR A 257 4.51 -8.86 -11.67
C TYR A 257 5.84 -8.74 -10.91
N ILE A 258 6.85 -8.18 -11.58
CA ILE A 258 8.22 -7.99 -11.06
C ILE A 258 8.50 -6.49 -10.91
N PHE A 259 9.11 -6.08 -9.81
CA PHE A 259 9.49 -4.68 -9.55
C PHE A 259 10.99 -4.50 -9.70
N ALA A 260 11.41 -3.53 -10.52
CA ALA A 260 12.83 -3.32 -10.80
C ALA A 260 13.33 -1.93 -10.39
N GLU A 261 14.56 -1.88 -9.87
CA GLU A 261 15.27 -0.65 -9.48
C GLU A 261 16.29 -0.22 -10.55
N ASN A 262 16.63 1.06 -10.59
CA ASN A 262 17.63 1.62 -11.50
C ASN A 262 19.05 1.49 -10.94
N PHE A 263 19.80 0.48 -11.37
CA PHE A 263 21.20 0.32 -10.98
C PHE A 263 22.18 1.10 -11.86
N GLU A 264 21.76 1.69 -12.98
CA GLU A 264 22.56 2.70 -13.66
C GLU A 264 22.93 3.84 -12.70
N SER A 265 21.95 4.27 -11.89
CA SER A 265 22.13 5.33 -10.89
C SER A 265 22.46 4.80 -9.48
N TYR A 266 21.88 3.66 -9.06
CA TYR A 266 21.86 3.26 -7.65
C TYR A 266 22.57 1.94 -7.31
N TRP A 267 23.42 1.41 -8.20
CA TRP A 267 24.14 0.15 -7.94
C TRP A 267 25.01 0.18 -6.66
N LYS A 268 25.54 1.35 -6.28
CA LYS A 268 26.40 1.50 -5.09
C LYS A 268 25.66 1.37 -3.76
N THR A 269 24.36 1.63 -3.77
CA THR A 269 23.52 1.70 -2.56
C THR A 269 22.42 0.67 -2.53
N GLY A 270 22.24 -0.11 -3.61
CA GLY A 270 21.15 -1.06 -3.75
C GLY A 270 19.79 -0.39 -3.95
N GLY A 271 19.78 0.83 -4.50
CA GLY A 271 18.59 1.67 -4.62
C GLY A 271 18.57 2.88 -3.67
N VAL A 272 17.38 3.46 -3.51
CA VAL A 272 17.11 4.58 -2.59
C VAL A 272 16.67 4.08 -1.21
N ASN A 273 16.47 4.98 -0.25
CA ASN A 273 15.87 4.62 1.04
C ASN A 273 14.39 4.25 0.84
N PHE A 274 14.06 3.02 1.16
CA PHE A 274 12.72 2.45 1.12
C PHE A 274 12.20 2.19 2.53
N THR A 275 10.93 2.53 2.77
CA THR A 275 10.21 2.18 4.01
C THR A 275 9.15 1.12 3.71
N ASP A 276 9.25 -0.04 4.37
CA ASP A 276 8.25 -1.11 4.24
C ASP A 276 6.96 -0.80 5.03
N ARG A 277 6.00 -1.71 4.97
CA ARG A 277 4.69 -1.55 5.64
C ARG A 277 4.82 -1.45 7.15
N GLU A 278 5.79 -2.16 7.72
CA GLU A 278 6.09 -2.21 9.15
C GLU A 278 6.93 -1.02 9.63
N GLY A 279 7.36 -0.13 8.72
CA GLY A 279 8.16 1.05 9.03
C GLY A 279 9.67 0.81 9.03
N ASN A 280 10.14 -0.39 8.67
CA ASN A 280 11.56 -0.68 8.55
C ASN A 280 12.15 0.05 7.34
N ARG A 281 13.39 0.53 7.50
CA ARG A 281 14.13 1.22 6.44
C ARG A 281 15.21 0.33 5.83
N MET A 282 15.25 0.25 4.51
CA MET A 282 16.19 -0.56 3.75
C MET A 282 16.44 0.03 2.35
N PRO A 283 17.47 -0.42 1.59
CA PRO A 283 17.56 -0.15 0.17
C PRO A 283 16.32 -0.61 -0.60
N SER A 284 15.87 0.16 -1.59
CA SER A 284 14.66 -0.14 -2.35
C SER A 284 14.69 -1.48 -3.11
N LEU A 285 15.85 -1.97 -3.57
CA LEU A 285 15.94 -3.33 -4.12
C LEU A 285 15.52 -4.39 -3.07
N TYR A 286 15.94 -4.22 -1.81
CA TYR A 286 15.55 -5.15 -0.73
C TYR A 286 14.06 -5.04 -0.42
N GLY A 287 13.53 -3.80 -0.42
CA GLY A 287 12.11 -3.54 -0.30
C GLY A 287 11.30 -4.24 -1.38
N MET A 288 11.72 -4.14 -2.64
CA MET A 288 11.09 -4.85 -3.77
C MET A 288 11.20 -6.38 -3.63
N ALA A 289 12.34 -6.88 -3.14
CA ALA A 289 12.56 -8.30 -2.92
C ALA A 289 11.62 -8.90 -1.86
N THR A 290 11.32 -8.17 -0.80
CA THR A 290 10.41 -8.62 0.26
C THR A 290 8.94 -8.22 0.05
N PHE A 291 8.68 -7.23 -0.80
CA PHE A 291 7.34 -6.68 -1.06
C PHE A 291 6.35 -7.71 -1.63
N ASN A 292 5.17 -7.81 -1.04
CA ASN A 292 4.04 -8.52 -1.63
C ASN A 292 2.83 -7.58 -1.63
N PRO A 293 2.11 -7.42 -2.75
CA PRO A 293 0.90 -6.61 -2.78
C PRO A 293 -0.23 -7.23 -1.95
N THR A 294 -1.23 -6.42 -1.60
CA THR A 294 -2.46 -6.86 -0.89
C THR A 294 -3.20 -8.01 -1.56
N GLN A 295 -3.04 -8.13 -2.88
CA GLN A 295 -3.67 -9.12 -3.73
C GLN A 295 -3.00 -10.50 -3.65
N GLY A 296 -1.75 -10.63 -3.16
CA GLY A 296 -1.07 -11.92 -3.08
C GLY A 296 0.45 -11.87 -3.20
N ALA A 297 1.07 -13.03 -3.30
CA ALA A 297 2.53 -13.16 -3.44
C ALA A 297 3.04 -12.60 -4.77
N GLY A 298 3.97 -11.64 -4.72
CA GLY A 298 4.57 -11.03 -5.92
C GLY A 298 5.51 -11.98 -6.66
N ALA A 299 5.67 -11.79 -7.97
CA ALA A 299 6.49 -12.66 -8.83
C ALA A 299 7.99 -12.55 -8.54
N GLY A 300 8.49 -11.35 -8.30
CA GLY A 300 9.92 -11.14 -8.17
C GLY A 300 10.36 -9.69 -8.07
N PHE A 301 11.67 -9.50 -8.16
CA PHE A 301 12.35 -8.21 -8.11
C PHE A 301 13.53 -8.19 -9.09
N GLY A 302 14.03 -7.01 -9.43
CA GLY A 302 15.19 -6.93 -10.32
C GLY A 302 15.87 -5.57 -10.39
N ALA A 303 16.82 -5.45 -11.32
CA ALA A 303 17.58 -4.22 -11.51
C ALA A 303 17.91 -3.94 -12.99
N TYR A 304 17.83 -2.67 -13.37
CA TYR A 304 18.29 -2.12 -14.65
C TYR A 304 19.78 -1.79 -14.62
N HIS A 305 20.53 -2.20 -15.64
CA HIS A 305 22.00 -2.23 -15.61
C HIS A 305 22.56 -3.00 -14.41
N MET A 306 22.05 -4.21 -14.18
CA MET A 306 22.46 -5.02 -13.02
C MET A 306 23.99 -5.23 -12.99
N GLU A 307 24.64 -5.27 -14.14
CA GLU A 307 26.08 -5.51 -14.26
C GLU A 307 26.94 -4.38 -13.70
N TYR A 308 26.40 -3.17 -13.50
CA TYR A 308 27.14 -2.09 -12.84
C TYR A 308 27.51 -2.47 -11.39
N GLU A 309 26.67 -3.30 -10.76
CA GLU A 309 26.88 -3.78 -9.41
C GLU A 309 28.05 -4.76 -9.26
N TYR A 310 28.54 -5.33 -10.39
CA TYR A 310 29.78 -6.11 -10.41
C TYR A 310 30.95 -5.31 -9.80
N GLY A 311 30.93 -3.98 -9.97
CA GLY A 311 31.97 -3.07 -9.49
C GLY A 311 31.99 -2.83 -7.97
N ASN A 312 31.10 -3.46 -7.20
CA ASN A 312 31.10 -3.32 -5.74
C ASN A 312 32.36 -3.97 -5.14
N SER A 313 33.13 -3.16 -4.40
CA SER A 313 34.45 -3.52 -3.88
C SER A 313 34.41 -4.54 -2.74
N ALA A 314 33.32 -4.60 -1.98
CA ALA A 314 33.16 -5.57 -0.90
C ALA A 314 32.81 -6.95 -1.46
N MET A 315 31.84 -6.99 -2.39
CA MET A 315 31.43 -8.20 -3.08
C MET A 315 30.75 -7.85 -4.41
N PRO A 316 31.18 -8.41 -5.54
CA PRO A 316 30.45 -8.26 -6.80
C PRO A 316 29.00 -8.74 -6.65
N TYR A 317 28.05 -7.90 -7.07
CA TYR A 317 26.62 -8.13 -6.92
C TYR A 317 26.13 -8.30 -5.47
N GLN A 318 26.76 -7.62 -4.50
CA GLN A 318 26.39 -7.65 -3.07
C GLN A 318 24.87 -7.50 -2.82
N PHE A 319 24.26 -6.44 -3.32
CA PHE A 319 22.85 -6.11 -3.17
C PHE A 319 21.96 -7.11 -3.91
N MET A 320 22.24 -7.47 -5.16
CA MET A 320 21.44 -8.51 -5.83
C MET A 320 21.50 -9.84 -5.07
N ARG A 321 22.67 -10.25 -4.57
CA ARG A 321 22.81 -11.47 -3.76
C ARG A 321 22.03 -11.39 -2.44
N ASN A 322 22.11 -10.27 -1.75
CA ASN A 322 21.39 -10.07 -0.49
C ASN A 322 19.87 -10.03 -0.72
N ALA A 323 19.41 -9.34 -1.76
CA ALA A 323 18.00 -9.31 -2.15
C ALA A 323 17.48 -10.72 -2.43
N ILE A 324 18.25 -11.55 -3.14
CA ILE A 324 17.93 -12.97 -3.36
C ILE A 324 17.82 -13.73 -2.03
N GLN A 325 18.76 -13.54 -1.11
CA GLN A 325 18.71 -14.21 0.20
C GLN A 325 17.54 -13.73 1.07
N MET A 326 17.15 -12.45 0.96
CA MET A 326 16.00 -11.91 1.68
C MET A 326 14.69 -12.42 1.11
N ALA A 327 14.59 -12.61 -0.21
CA ALA A 327 13.40 -13.17 -0.84
C ALA A 327 13.32 -14.70 -0.69
N ASN A 328 14.47 -15.38 -0.81
CA ASN A 328 14.61 -16.83 -0.90
C ASN A 328 15.89 -17.31 -0.16
N PRO A 329 15.88 -17.37 1.18
CA PRO A 329 17.05 -17.74 1.97
C PRO A 329 17.52 -19.16 1.69
N ALA A 330 18.84 -19.31 1.53
CA ALA A 330 19.47 -20.61 1.35
C ALA A 330 19.31 -21.48 2.62
N GLY A 331 18.90 -22.72 2.42
CA GLY A 331 18.55 -23.64 3.52
C GLY A 331 17.13 -23.43 4.07
N GLY A 332 16.33 -22.58 3.42
CA GLY A 332 14.96 -22.29 3.82
C GLY A 332 14.89 -21.29 4.96
N TRP A 333 13.66 -20.99 5.35
CA TRP A 333 13.38 -20.03 6.41
C TRP A 333 13.54 -20.69 7.77
N LYS A 334 14.28 -20.02 8.65
CA LYS A 334 14.52 -20.49 10.03
C LYS A 334 13.56 -19.86 11.05
N THR A 335 12.87 -18.81 10.64
CA THR A 335 11.87 -18.11 11.44
C THR A 335 10.46 -18.51 10.99
N PRO A 336 9.50 -18.56 11.91
CA PRO A 336 8.10 -18.75 11.55
C PRO A 336 7.58 -17.58 10.70
N ILE A 337 6.45 -17.79 10.04
CA ILE A 337 5.67 -16.73 9.41
C ILE A 337 4.91 -16.01 10.51
N ASP A 338 5.20 -14.72 10.67
CA ASP A 338 4.49 -13.88 11.64
C ASP A 338 3.10 -13.57 11.12
N VAL A 339 2.11 -13.71 12.00
CA VAL A 339 0.70 -13.37 11.77
C VAL A 339 0.33 -12.23 12.70
N ALA A 340 -0.22 -11.15 12.15
CA ALA A 340 -0.62 -9.96 12.90
C ALA A 340 -1.91 -9.37 12.35
N PHE A 341 -2.64 -8.56 13.10
CA PHE A 341 -3.72 -7.75 12.52
C PHE A 341 -3.15 -6.77 11.48
N LEU A 342 -3.87 -6.55 10.38
CA LEU A 342 -3.42 -5.68 9.29
C LEU A 342 -3.22 -4.23 9.74
N SER A 343 -4.06 -3.76 10.64
CA SER A 343 -3.91 -2.47 11.29
C SER A 343 -4.08 -2.66 12.79
N ASN A 344 -3.22 -2.02 13.59
CA ASN A 344 -3.42 -1.89 15.04
C ASN A 344 -4.52 -0.87 15.36
N GLN A 345 -5.47 -0.68 14.45
CA GLN A 345 -6.54 0.27 14.64
C GLN A 345 -7.49 -0.25 15.70
N SER A 346 -8.02 0.67 16.49
CA SER A 346 -9.13 0.37 17.38
C SER A 346 -10.45 0.77 16.75
N SER A 347 -11.51 0.03 17.07
CA SER A 347 -12.87 0.36 16.65
C SER A 347 -13.68 0.86 17.84
N ASN A 348 -14.63 1.78 17.59
CA ASN A 348 -15.50 2.35 18.62
C ASN A 348 -16.95 2.12 18.24
N PHE A 349 -17.75 1.60 19.17
CA PHE A 349 -19.18 1.36 18.99
C PHE A 349 -19.97 1.86 20.20
N SER A 350 -21.17 2.37 19.95
CA SER A 350 -22.06 2.86 21.00
C SER A 350 -23.45 2.26 20.86
N PHE A 351 -24.04 1.93 22.01
CA PHE A 351 -25.39 1.43 22.16
C PHE A 351 -26.17 2.32 23.11
N VAL A 352 -27.40 2.64 22.74
CA VAL A 352 -28.29 3.48 23.54
C VAL A 352 -29.42 2.63 24.08
N VAL A 353 -29.65 2.71 25.38
CA VAL A 353 -30.79 2.10 26.06
C VAL A 353 -31.93 3.10 26.11
N GLU A 354 -33.05 2.74 25.51
CA GLU A 354 -34.29 3.52 25.51
C GLU A 354 -35.14 3.26 26.77
N ASP A 355 -36.17 4.09 26.97
CA ASP A 355 -37.01 4.05 28.17
C ASP A 355 -37.87 2.80 28.25
N ASP A 356 -38.19 2.21 27.09
CA ASP A 356 -38.88 0.92 26.98
C ASP A 356 -37.94 -0.29 27.18
N GLY A 357 -36.66 -0.03 27.47
CA GLY A 357 -35.60 -1.04 27.62
C GLY A 357 -35.06 -1.57 26.30
N SER A 358 -35.52 -1.07 25.15
CA SER A 358 -34.93 -1.42 23.86
C SER A 358 -33.52 -0.84 23.74
N VAL A 359 -32.70 -1.47 22.89
CA VAL A 359 -31.31 -1.04 22.65
C VAL A 359 -31.15 -0.71 21.17
N THR A 360 -30.71 0.51 20.88
CA THR A 360 -30.40 0.97 19.52
C THR A 360 -28.88 0.98 19.30
N GLY A 361 -28.46 0.83 18.04
CA GLY A 361 -27.06 0.65 17.63
C GLY A 361 -26.74 -0.79 17.21
N THR A 362 -25.76 -0.94 16.33
CA THR A 362 -25.23 -2.23 15.89
C THR A 362 -23.71 -2.20 15.97
N MET A 363 -23.11 -3.32 16.35
CA MET A 363 -21.68 -3.53 16.27
C MET A 363 -21.38 -4.61 15.24
N GLN A 364 -20.74 -4.19 14.16
CA GLN A 364 -20.16 -5.08 13.15
C GLN A 364 -18.79 -4.54 12.78
N ASP A 365 -17.77 -5.09 13.43
CA ASP A 365 -16.38 -4.75 13.15
C ASP A 365 -15.81 -5.70 12.10
N LYS A 366 -14.86 -5.21 11.29
CA LYS A 366 -14.18 -6.01 10.28
C LYS A 366 -12.68 -5.92 10.45
N VAL A 367 -12.05 -7.07 10.65
CA VAL A 367 -10.60 -7.18 10.83
C VAL A 367 -10.04 -8.16 9.81
N SER A 368 -8.81 -7.93 9.38
CA SER A 368 -8.05 -8.89 8.56
C SER A 368 -6.67 -9.08 9.15
N LEU A 369 -6.09 -10.24 8.84
CA LEU A 369 -4.76 -10.63 9.29
C LEU A 369 -3.76 -10.42 8.15
N SER A 370 -2.55 -10.03 8.51
CA SER A 370 -1.39 -9.95 7.65
C SER A 370 -0.42 -11.07 7.99
N PHE A 371 0.26 -11.56 6.96
CA PHE A 371 1.34 -12.54 7.10
C PHE A 371 2.64 -11.86 6.67
N SER A 372 3.73 -12.09 7.41
CA SER A 372 5.05 -11.55 7.01
C SER A 372 5.54 -12.14 5.69
N ARG A 373 5.00 -13.30 5.31
CA ARG A 373 5.32 -14.05 4.09
C ARG A 373 4.08 -14.83 3.59
N PRO A 374 4.04 -15.24 2.32
CA PRO A 374 2.89 -15.98 1.79
C PRO A 374 2.62 -17.27 2.57
N VAL A 375 1.34 -17.55 2.83
CA VAL A 375 0.87 -18.79 3.46
C VAL A 375 1.34 -20.01 2.66
N VAL A 376 2.01 -20.97 3.32
CA VAL A 376 2.65 -22.12 2.67
C VAL A 376 1.64 -23.19 2.23
N SER A 377 0.57 -23.36 3.00
CA SER A 377 -0.54 -24.25 2.69
C SER A 377 -1.81 -23.70 3.34
N GLY A 378 -2.97 -23.92 2.73
CA GLY A 378 -4.24 -23.42 3.26
C GLY A 378 -4.45 -23.78 4.73
N MET A 379 -4.90 -22.82 5.52
CA MET A 379 -5.04 -22.95 6.98
C MET A 379 -6.26 -22.19 7.50
N GLN A 380 -6.66 -22.53 8.72
CA GLN A 380 -7.73 -21.85 9.44
C GLN A 380 -7.15 -21.18 10.68
N LEU A 381 -7.48 -19.91 10.89
CA LEU A 381 -7.12 -19.14 12.07
C LEU A 381 -8.38 -18.76 12.84
N THR A 382 -8.26 -18.68 14.17
CA THR A 382 -9.37 -18.26 15.04
C THR A 382 -8.98 -17.03 15.84
N LEU A 383 -9.96 -16.17 16.09
CA LEU A 383 -9.81 -15.04 16.99
C LEU A 383 -10.40 -15.38 18.36
N GLY A 384 -9.93 -14.70 19.39
CA GLY A 384 -10.41 -14.83 20.76
C GLY A 384 -10.46 -13.49 21.47
N VAL A 385 -11.09 -13.45 22.63
CA VAL A 385 -11.07 -12.29 23.53
C VAL A 385 -10.12 -12.57 24.69
N ASP A 386 -9.19 -11.66 24.97
CA ASP A 386 -8.30 -11.73 26.13
C ASP A 386 -8.57 -10.59 27.12
N ASN A 387 -9.47 -10.86 28.06
CA ASN A 387 -9.86 -9.90 29.09
C ASN A 387 -8.72 -9.54 30.06
N SER A 388 -7.61 -10.30 30.11
CA SER A 388 -6.48 -9.96 30.98
C SER A 388 -5.78 -8.65 30.55
N LEU A 389 -5.93 -8.26 29.28
CA LEU A 389 -5.35 -7.04 28.72
C LEU A 389 -6.12 -5.77 29.11
N VAL A 390 -7.35 -5.88 29.61
CA VAL A 390 -8.17 -4.70 29.97
C VAL A 390 -7.57 -3.96 31.16
N ALA A 391 -7.13 -4.67 32.19
CA ALA A 391 -6.49 -4.06 33.36
C ALA A 391 -5.17 -3.36 32.99
N VAL A 392 -4.35 -3.99 32.14
CA VAL A 392 -3.11 -3.40 31.63
C VAL A 392 -3.39 -2.13 30.84
N TYR A 393 -4.36 -2.18 29.92
CA TYR A 393 -4.76 -1.00 29.15
C TYR A 393 -5.24 0.14 30.06
N ASN A 394 -6.07 -0.18 31.05
CA ASN A 394 -6.60 0.80 32.01
C ASN A 394 -5.48 1.48 32.82
N ASP A 395 -4.53 0.70 33.34
CA ASP A 395 -3.39 1.21 34.10
C ASP A 395 -2.48 2.12 33.25
N GLU A 396 -2.22 1.73 32.01
CA GLU A 396 -1.36 2.49 31.08
C GLU A 396 -2.00 3.79 30.60
N ASN A 397 -3.34 3.83 30.48
CA ASN A 397 -4.08 4.94 29.87
C ASN A 397 -4.90 5.77 30.87
N GLY A 398 -4.95 5.37 32.15
CA GLY A 398 -5.75 6.04 33.18
C GLY A 398 -7.26 5.93 32.92
N THR A 399 -7.72 4.77 32.42
CA THR A 399 -9.12 4.49 32.10
C THR A 399 -9.72 3.44 33.04
N GLU A 400 -11.04 3.26 33.00
CA GLU A 400 -11.77 2.31 33.85
C GLU A 400 -12.74 1.43 33.03
N TYR A 401 -12.28 0.91 31.89
CA TYR A 401 -13.12 0.05 31.06
C TYR A 401 -13.40 -1.30 31.75
N GLU A 402 -14.63 -1.78 31.61
CA GLU A 402 -15.07 -3.11 32.02
C GLU A 402 -14.81 -4.16 30.93
N THR A 403 -14.79 -5.44 31.34
CA THR A 403 -14.70 -6.58 30.44
C THR A 403 -16.08 -7.06 30.01
N VAL A 404 -16.19 -7.62 28.81
CA VAL A 404 -17.39 -8.35 28.36
C VAL A 404 -17.17 -9.86 28.51
N ASP A 405 -18.23 -10.63 28.76
CA ASP A 405 -18.18 -12.10 28.67
C ASP A 405 -17.80 -12.50 27.22
N PRO A 406 -16.66 -13.19 27.01
CA PRO A 406 -16.22 -13.59 25.67
C PRO A 406 -17.26 -14.36 24.85
N SER A 407 -18.18 -15.08 25.49
CA SER A 407 -19.24 -15.84 24.80
C SER A 407 -20.28 -14.96 24.09
N LEU A 408 -20.35 -13.67 24.43
CA LEU A 408 -21.23 -12.70 23.78
C LEU A 408 -20.64 -12.14 22.49
N VAL A 409 -19.32 -12.29 22.30
CA VAL A 409 -18.59 -11.82 21.12
C VAL A 409 -18.54 -12.94 20.08
N LYS A 410 -19.16 -12.74 18.93
CA LYS A 410 -19.17 -13.73 17.84
C LYS A 410 -18.14 -13.37 16.79
N MET A 411 -17.32 -14.35 16.44
CA MET A 411 -16.24 -14.27 15.48
C MET A 411 -16.20 -15.57 14.68
N GLU A 412 -16.16 -15.48 13.36
CA GLU A 412 -16.04 -16.67 12.51
C GLU A 412 -14.58 -17.04 12.26
N PRO A 413 -14.24 -18.33 12.12
CA PRO A 413 -12.90 -18.76 11.75
C PRO A 413 -12.49 -18.21 10.38
N ILE A 414 -11.25 -17.75 10.29
CA ILE A 414 -10.68 -17.11 9.11
C ILE A 414 -10.05 -18.19 8.23
N GLN A 415 -10.59 -18.39 7.03
CA GLN A 415 -9.99 -19.30 6.05
C GLN A 415 -8.91 -18.56 5.24
N CYS A 416 -7.68 -19.04 5.32
CA CYS A 416 -6.54 -18.49 4.59
C CYS A 416 -6.09 -19.51 3.54
N ALA A 417 -6.04 -19.08 2.27
CA ALA A 417 -5.57 -19.90 1.16
C ALA A 417 -4.04 -19.83 1.02
N GLU A 418 -3.47 -20.85 0.37
CA GLU A 418 -2.07 -20.85 -0.02
C GLU A 418 -1.70 -19.59 -0.82
N ASN A 419 -0.51 -19.05 -0.59
CA ASN A 419 0.04 -17.85 -1.23
C ASN A 419 -0.64 -16.52 -0.89
N GLN A 420 -1.62 -16.51 0.02
CA GLN A 420 -2.12 -15.26 0.57
C GLN A 420 -1.09 -14.63 1.51
N VAL A 421 -0.99 -13.30 1.44
CA VAL A 421 -0.23 -12.47 2.39
C VAL A 421 -1.16 -11.65 3.30
N PHE A 422 -2.47 -11.70 3.03
CA PHE A 422 -3.54 -11.14 3.84
C PHE A 422 -4.70 -12.11 3.87
N SER A 423 -5.38 -12.21 5.01
CA SER A 423 -6.61 -12.98 5.12
C SER A 423 -7.79 -12.21 4.52
N PRO A 424 -8.89 -12.90 4.18
CA PRO A 424 -10.20 -12.24 4.06
C PRO A 424 -10.60 -11.52 5.36
N ASP A 425 -11.55 -10.60 5.26
CA ASP A 425 -12.14 -9.94 6.42
C ASP A 425 -12.89 -10.95 7.31
N ALA A 426 -12.58 -10.93 8.60
CA ALA A 426 -13.34 -11.54 9.67
C ALA A 426 -14.30 -10.51 10.24
N THR A 427 -15.57 -10.91 10.43
CA THR A 427 -16.57 -10.05 11.06
C THR A 427 -16.67 -10.36 12.55
N ILE A 428 -16.65 -9.32 13.38
CA ILE A 428 -16.81 -9.40 14.83
C ILE A 428 -18.12 -8.71 15.21
N THR A 429 -18.95 -9.39 16.00
CA THR A 429 -20.23 -8.84 16.46
C THR A 429 -20.45 -9.09 17.94
N LEU A 430 -21.27 -8.23 18.56
CA LEU A 430 -21.68 -8.32 19.96
C LEU A 430 -23.18 -8.07 20.02
N ASP A 431 -23.91 -8.90 20.78
CA ASP A 431 -25.30 -8.60 21.13
C ASP A 431 -25.35 -7.66 22.34
N PRO A 432 -25.72 -6.38 22.16
CA PRO A 432 -25.69 -5.42 23.25
C PRO A 432 -26.77 -5.64 24.29
N LYS A 433 -27.79 -6.47 24.02
CA LYS A 433 -28.87 -6.74 25.00
C LYS A 433 -28.37 -7.50 26.22
N SER A 434 -27.27 -8.23 26.08
CA SER A 434 -26.75 -9.15 27.10
C SER A 434 -25.72 -8.53 28.04
N ILE A 435 -25.32 -7.27 27.82
CA ILE A 435 -24.37 -6.54 28.68
C ILE A 435 -25.07 -5.41 29.45
N GLU A 436 -24.54 -5.00 30.59
CA GLU A 436 -25.09 -3.88 31.37
C GLU A 436 -24.70 -2.52 30.77
N LYS A 437 -25.24 -1.43 31.32
CA LYS A 437 -24.77 -0.08 30.98
C LYS A 437 -23.36 0.11 31.54
N GLY A 438 -22.44 0.60 30.72
CA GLY A 438 -21.05 0.78 31.09
C GLY A 438 -20.17 1.11 29.89
N TYR A 439 -18.88 1.28 30.16
CA TYR A 439 -17.83 1.46 29.17
C TYR A 439 -16.99 0.19 29.15
N TYR A 440 -16.91 -0.46 28.00
CA TYR A 440 -16.29 -1.76 27.85
C TYR A 440 -15.11 -1.70 26.87
N LEU A 441 -14.10 -2.53 27.14
CA LEU A 441 -13.00 -2.80 26.23
C LEU A 441 -12.99 -4.29 25.90
N ILE A 442 -12.92 -4.61 24.61
CA ILE A 442 -12.82 -5.98 24.10
C ILE A 442 -11.49 -6.11 23.37
N PRO A 443 -10.44 -6.65 24.02
CA PRO A 443 -9.17 -6.97 23.38
C PRO A 443 -9.32 -8.24 22.57
N VAL A 444 -9.32 -8.12 21.25
CA VAL A 444 -9.37 -9.24 20.31
C VAL A 444 -7.96 -9.68 19.96
N VAL A 445 -7.67 -10.96 20.14
CA VAL A 445 -6.36 -11.56 19.90
C VAL A 445 -6.45 -12.68 18.87
N ILE A 446 -5.33 -12.96 18.20
CA ILE A 446 -5.19 -14.14 17.36
C ILE A 446 -4.93 -15.33 18.29
N SER A 447 -5.74 -16.39 18.16
CA SER A 447 -5.56 -17.60 18.98
C SER A 447 -4.21 -18.27 18.69
N PRO A 448 -3.64 -19.02 19.65
CA PRO A 448 -2.39 -19.76 19.42
C PRO A 448 -2.47 -20.66 18.18
N ILE A 449 -1.46 -20.55 17.32
CA ILE A 449 -1.35 -21.33 16.09
C ILE A 449 -0.56 -22.61 16.40
N SER A 450 -1.13 -23.77 16.10
CA SER A 450 -0.51 -25.06 16.41
C SER A 450 0.64 -25.45 15.47
N ASP A 451 0.65 -24.89 14.25
CA ASP A 451 1.71 -25.08 13.28
C ASP A 451 2.94 -24.23 13.66
N ALA A 452 4.05 -24.90 14.01
CA ALA A 452 5.32 -24.26 14.37
C ALA A 452 5.95 -23.44 13.23
N GLY A 453 5.46 -23.57 11.99
CA GLY A 453 5.80 -22.71 10.87
C GLY A 453 5.22 -21.29 10.97
N TYR A 454 4.35 -21.03 11.95
CA TYR A 454 3.65 -19.76 12.13
C TYR A 454 3.75 -19.28 13.58
N ALA A 455 3.75 -17.97 13.78
CA ALA A 455 3.74 -17.34 15.09
C ALA A 455 2.84 -16.12 15.08
N VAL A 456 2.12 -15.87 16.17
CA VAL A 456 1.43 -14.59 16.37
C VAL A 456 2.48 -13.56 16.74
N LYS A 457 2.56 -12.47 15.98
CA LYS A 457 3.51 -11.38 16.26
C LYS A 457 3.20 -10.75 17.62
N GLU A 458 4.22 -10.57 18.45
CA GLU A 458 4.09 -9.94 19.76
C GLU A 458 3.39 -8.57 19.67
N GLY A 459 2.47 -8.31 20.59
CA GLY A 459 1.67 -7.08 20.60
C GLY A 459 0.53 -7.01 19.58
N SER A 460 0.25 -8.10 18.83
CA SER A 460 -0.88 -8.13 17.89
C SER A 460 -2.22 -8.24 18.61
N VAL A 461 -2.82 -7.09 18.92
CA VAL A 461 -4.12 -6.96 19.58
C VAL A 461 -4.96 -5.95 18.82
N HIS A 462 -6.23 -6.27 18.61
CA HIS A 462 -7.23 -5.36 18.06
C HIS A 462 -8.20 -4.95 19.18
N TYR A 463 -8.21 -3.67 19.54
CA TYR A 463 -9.04 -3.17 20.64
C TYR A 463 -10.38 -2.64 20.13
N ILE A 464 -11.48 -3.15 20.67
CA ILE A 464 -12.82 -2.64 20.39
C ILE A 464 -13.37 -1.97 21.65
N PHE A 465 -13.65 -0.67 21.54
CA PHE A 465 -14.29 0.11 22.59
C PHE A 465 -15.80 0.07 22.40
N VAL A 466 -16.54 -0.31 23.45
CA VAL A 466 -17.99 -0.41 23.43
C VAL A 466 -18.57 0.46 24.54
N THR A 467 -19.41 1.42 24.18
CA THR A 467 -20.14 2.24 25.15
C THR A 467 -21.60 1.83 25.15
N LYS A 468 -22.15 1.42 26.30
CA LYS A 468 -23.59 1.19 26.45
C LYS A 468 -24.13 2.12 27.53
N VAL A 469 -24.98 3.06 27.14
CA VAL A 469 -25.47 4.10 28.05
C VAL A 469 -26.96 4.33 27.86
N ALA A 470 -27.60 4.96 28.84
CA ALA A 470 -28.87 5.62 28.62
C ALA A 470 -28.59 7.11 28.41
N MET A 471 -29.18 7.68 27.38
CA MET A 471 -29.20 9.14 27.22
C MET A 471 -30.43 9.71 27.91
N ASP A 472 -30.26 10.88 28.51
CA ASP A 472 -31.31 11.74 29.04
C ASP A 472 -31.88 12.67 27.94
N VAL A 473 -31.65 12.36 26.66
CA VAL A 473 -32.19 13.07 25.49
C VAL A 473 -33.17 12.16 24.75
N GLU A 474 -34.34 12.68 24.38
CA GLU A 474 -35.31 11.96 23.56
C GLU A 474 -34.97 12.12 22.07
N ILE A 475 -34.60 11.02 21.41
CA ILE A 475 -34.33 11.01 19.97
C ILE A 475 -35.64 11.04 19.19
N GLY A 476 -35.68 11.81 18.10
CA GLY A 476 -36.87 11.89 17.26
C GLY A 476 -37.88 12.97 17.68
N ALA A 477 -37.62 13.69 18.78
CA ALA A 477 -38.52 14.72 19.27
C ALA A 477 -38.74 15.83 18.22
N THR A 478 -40.00 16.25 18.03
CA THR A 478 -40.39 17.39 17.19
C THR A 478 -41.12 18.47 17.99
N THR A 479 -41.22 18.28 19.31
CA THR A 479 -41.84 19.19 20.26
C THR A 479 -41.05 19.20 21.57
N LEU A 480 -41.27 20.22 22.40
CA LEU A 480 -40.75 20.30 23.76
C LEU A 480 -41.91 20.39 24.75
N ASP A 481 -41.81 19.66 25.85
CA ASP A 481 -42.76 19.73 26.94
C ASP A 481 -42.48 20.98 27.81
N GLY A 482 -43.55 21.56 28.35
CA GLY A 482 -43.46 22.70 29.25
C GLY A 482 -43.54 24.06 28.57
N SER A 483 -42.85 25.06 29.11
CA SER A 483 -42.95 26.46 28.68
C SER A 483 -41.58 27.04 28.33
N LYS A 484 -41.54 27.88 27.28
CA LYS A 484 -40.34 28.66 26.92
C LYS A 484 -39.94 29.54 28.11
N ILE A 485 -38.69 29.42 28.54
CA ILE A 485 -38.12 30.32 29.55
C ILE A 485 -37.86 31.65 28.87
N ALA A 486 -38.40 32.74 29.44
CA ALA A 486 -38.19 34.06 28.89
C ALA A 486 -36.72 34.48 29.06
N PRO A 487 -35.99 34.80 27.98
CA PRO A 487 -34.61 35.22 28.09
C PRO A 487 -34.51 36.56 28.83
N THR A 488 -33.48 36.71 29.67
CA THR A 488 -33.19 37.95 30.38
C THR A 488 -31.99 38.65 29.75
N SER A 489 -31.71 39.90 30.13
CA SER A 489 -30.51 40.61 29.68
C SER A 489 -29.20 39.99 30.17
N ALA A 490 -29.25 39.04 31.12
CA ALA A 490 -28.11 38.28 31.58
C ALA A 490 -27.76 37.10 30.66
N TRP A 491 -28.67 36.71 29.75
CA TRP A 491 -28.44 35.59 28.86
C TRP A 491 -27.32 35.90 27.87
N THR A 492 -26.44 34.93 27.68
CA THR A 492 -25.36 35.05 26.71
C THR A 492 -25.10 33.72 26.04
N ILE A 493 -24.50 33.78 24.85
CA ILE A 493 -24.12 32.60 24.09
C ILE A 493 -22.69 32.76 23.58
N THR A 494 -21.93 31.67 23.62
CA THR A 494 -20.56 31.60 23.13
C THR A 494 -20.44 30.41 22.19
N CYS A 495 -19.84 30.63 21.03
CA CYS A 495 -19.57 29.59 20.03
C CYS A 495 -18.08 29.39 19.84
N CYS A 496 -17.68 28.13 19.68
CA CYS A 496 -16.30 27.72 19.53
C CYS A 496 -16.16 26.75 18.36
N GLN A 497 -15.03 26.83 17.65
CA GLN A 497 -14.59 25.83 16.69
C GLN A 497 -13.59 24.88 17.35
N GLY A 498 -13.74 23.58 17.14
CA GLY A 498 -12.92 22.55 17.81
C GLY A 498 -12.95 22.66 19.34
N THR A 499 -11.78 22.56 19.98
CA THR A 499 -11.60 22.69 21.44
C THR A 499 -11.23 24.10 21.90
N ALA A 500 -11.24 25.09 21.01
CA ALA A 500 -10.85 26.45 21.34
C ALA A 500 -11.85 27.10 22.32
N THR A 501 -11.36 27.99 23.19
CA THR A 501 -12.19 28.77 24.12
C THR A 501 -12.62 30.13 23.55
N SER A 502 -12.24 30.43 22.30
CA SER A 502 -12.56 31.64 21.56
C SER A 502 -12.27 31.48 20.06
N GLY A 503 -12.98 32.19 19.19
CA GLY A 503 -12.59 32.35 17.78
C GLY A 503 -13.38 31.56 16.73
N ALA A 504 -14.68 31.32 16.93
CA ALA A 504 -15.52 30.80 15.85
C ALA A 504 -15.78 31.89 14.79
N THR A 505 -15.29 31.72 13.56
CA THR A 505 -15.54 32.67 12.46
C THR A 505 -16.77 32.28 11.66
N GLY A 506 -17.86 33.03 11.81
CA GLY A 506 -18.96 33.13 10.84
C GLY A 506 -19.06 34.57 10.32
N VAL A 507 -19.87 34.83 9.28
CA VAL A 507 -20.14 36.23 8.82
C VAL A 507 -20.72 37.10 9.94
N TRP A 508 -21.36 36.48 10.93
CA TRP A 508 -21.71 37.09 12.21
C TRP A 508 -20.83 36.52 13.32
N ASN A 509 -19.64 37.10 13.52
CA ASN A 509 -18.82 36.78 14.68
C ASN A 509 -19.48 37.42 15.90
N CYS A 510 -20.06 36.61 16.80
CA CYS A 510 -20.90 37.07 17.91
C CYS A 510 -20.05 37.59 19.07
N ASP A 511 -19.21 38.56 18.75
CA ASP A 511 -18.23 39.13 19.67
C ASP A 511 -18.82 40.27 20.49
N SER A 512 -19.88 40.91 19.98
CA SER A 512 -20.56 42.00 20.68
C SER A 512 -21.77 41.50 21.48
N ALA A 513 -22.06 42.17 22.59
CA ALA A 513 -23.24 41.90 23.42
C ALA A 513 -24.55 42.00 22.62
N ALA A 514 -24.63 42.91 21.64
CA ALA A 514 -25.81 43.09 20.79
C ALA A 514 -26.07 41.86 19.91
N GLN A 515 -25.02 41.25 19.37
CA GLN A 515 -25.14 40.04 18.56
C GLN A 515 -25.50 38.83 19.44
N LYS A 516 -24.92 38.73 20.63
CA LYS A 516 -25.25 37.66 21.59
C LYS A 516 -26.72 37.73 22.02
N ALA A 517 -27.23 38.93 22.26
CA ALA A 517 -28.63 39.14 22.63
C ALA A 517 -29.60 38.80 21.49
N ALA A 518 -29.21 39.00 20.23
CA ALA A 518 -30.07 38.70 19.09
C ALA A 518 -30.22 37.20 18.78
N MET A 519 -29.51 36.29 19.49
CA MET A 519 -29.80 34.86 19.46
C MET A 519 -30.99 34.45 20.34
N PHE A 520 -31.59 35.42 21.03
CA PHE A 520 -32.68 35.23 21.99
C PHE A 520 -33.81 36.27 21.81
N ASP A 521 -33.81 37.02 20.70
CA ASP A 521 -34.74 38.12 20.49
C ASP A 521 -36.02 37.71 19.74
N GLY A 522 -36.09 36.44 19.30
CA GLY A 522 -37.22 35.86 18.60
C GLY A 522 -37.32 36.27 17.13
N LYS A 523 -36.34 37.03 16.59
CA LYS A 523 -36.33 37.39 15.17
C LYS A 523 -35.67 36.27 14.37
N LEU A 524 -36.48 35.51 13.64
CA LEU A 524 -36.01 34.43 12.76
C LEU A 524 -35.44 34.96 11.44
N ASP A 525 -34.54 35.94 11.52
CA ASP A 525 -33.99 36.67 10.37
C ASP A 525 -32.64 36.11 9.90
N GLY A 526 -32.05 36.76 8.88
CA GLY A 526 -30.80 36.30 8.25
C GLY A 526 -29.53 36.50 9.09
N ASN A 527 -29.63 37.10 10.29
CA ASN A 527 -28.50 37.27 11.19
C ASN A 527 -28.23 35.95 11.93
N CYS A 528 -27.47 35.07 11.31
CA CYS A 528 -27.15 33.75 11.86
C CYS A 528 -25.65 33.46 11.87
N TRP A 529 -25.27 32.48 12.69
CA TRP A 529 -24.10 31.67 12.43
C TRP A 529 -24.37 30.65 11.34
N TYR A 530 -23.36 30.32 10.54
CA TYR A 530 -23.45 29.21 9.61
C TYR A 530 -22.09 28.52 9.42
N ALA A 531 -22.14 27.26 9.00
CA ALA A 531 -20.99 26.43 8.66
C ALA A 531 -21.15 25.93 7.21
N SER A 532 -20.12 26.05 6.38
CA SER A 532 -20.13 25.53 4.98
C SER A 532 -18.89 24.76 4.56
N SER A 533 -17.83 24.86 5.37
CA SER A 533 -16.53 24.26 5.15
C SER A 533 -15.72 24.41 6.44
N ALA A 534 -14.56 23.77 6.50
CA ALA A 534 -13.63 23.81 7.64
C ALA A 534 -13.25 25.23 8.13
N SER A 535 -13.38 26.25 7.28
CA SER A 535 -13.04 27.64 7.61
C SER A 535 -14.10 28.41 8.40
N TYR A 536 -15.28 27.81 8.63
CA TYR A 536 -16.39 28.46 9.33
C TYR A 536 -16.71 27.77 10.66
N SER A 537 -17.45 28.46 11.56
CA SER A 537 -17.97 27.91 12.83
C SER A 537 -18.50 26.48 12.65
N TRP A 538 -18.08 25.53 13.48
CA TRP A 538 -18.42 24.09 13.42
C TRP A 538 -17.99 23.33 12.14
N GLY A 539 -17.27 23.94 11.20
CA GLY A 539 -16.81 23.28 9.98
C GLY A 539 -15.95 22.03 10.24
N ASN A 540 -15.06 22.11 11.23
CA ASN A 540 -14.29 20.96 11.76
C ASN A 540 -14.89 20.40 13.06
N GLY A 541 -16.18 20.65 13.29
CA GLY A 541 -16.83 20.50 14.60
C GLY A 541 -16.53 21.65 15.56
N GLY A 542 -17.19 21.64 16.73
CA GLY A 542 -17.05 22.65 17.76
C GLY A 542 -18.15 22.55 18.80
N ASN A 543 -18.51 23.69 19.42
CA ASN A 543 -19.61 23.73 20.39
C ASN A 543 -20.24 25.11 20.48
N PHE A 544 -21.39 25.19 21.14
CA PHE A 544 -21.93 26.43 21.66
C PHE A 544 -22.39 26.26 23.10
N THR A 545 -22.24 27.30 23.90
CA THR A 545 -22.65 27.35 25.31
C THR A 545 -23.59 28.53 25.52
N ILE A 546 -24.79 28.25 26.05
CA ILE A 546 -25.77 29.23 26.52
C ILE A 546 -25.59 29.37 28.04
N ASP A 547 -25.40 30.60 28.54
CA ASP A 547 -25.47 30.96 29.97
C ASP A 547 -26.78 31.71 30.18
N MET A 548 -27.66 31.17 31.03
CA MET A 548 -28.96 31.75 31.36
C MET A 548 -28.88 32.81 32.48
N GLY A 549 -27.69 33.11 32.99
CA GLY A 549 -27.42 34.07 34.07
C GLY A 549 -27.73 33.55 35.47
N GLU A 550 -28.69 32.65 35.60
CA GLU A 550 -29.09 31.99 36.84
C GLU A 550 -29.46 30.52 36.61
N VAL A 551 -29.57 29.75 37.71
CA VAL A 551 -29.96 28.33 37.64
C VAL A 551 -31.46 28.22 37.41
N ASN A 552 -31.83 27.50 36.36
CA ASN A 552 -33.19 27.23 35.93
C ASN A 552 -33.47 25.73 35.91
N ASP A 553 -34.75 25.36 36.04
CA ASP A 553 -35.22 24.01 35.74
C ASP A 553 -35.45 23.91 34.22
N VAL A 554 -34.72 23.01 33.55
CA VAL A 554 -34.67 22.88 32.09
C VAL A 554 -35.16 21.50 31.65
N THR A 555 -36.10 21.47 30.71
CA THR A 555 -36.68 20.25 30.09
C THR A 555 -36.25 20.05 28.65
N GLY A 556 -35.58 21.03 28.04
CA GLY A 556 -34.99 20.88 26.71
C GLY A 556 -34.61 22.20 26.07
N LEU A 557 -34.11 22.12 24.85
CA LEU A 557 -33.80 23.27 24.02
C LEU A 557 -34.19 23.03 22.57
N ARG A 558 -34.33 24.11 21.82
CA ARG A 558 -34.37 24.07 20.37
C ARG A 558 -33.59 25.23 19.79
N TRP A 559 -33.08 25.07 18.58
CA TRP A 559 -32.53 26.20 17.85
C TRP A 559 -33.03 26.24 16.41
N HIS A 560 -33.16 27.45 15.88
CA HIS A 560 -33.67 27.69 14.54
C HIS A 560 -32.52 27.79 13.55
N ILE A 561 -32.72 27.24 12.35
CA ILE A 561 -31.84 27.39 11.20
C ILE A 561 -32.45 28.45 10.28
N HIS A 562 -31.68 29.44 9.81
CA HIS A 562 -32.19 30.37 8.80
C HIS A 562 -32.02 29.81 7.39
N TYR A 563 -30.97 29.03 7.20
CA TYR A 563 -30.59 28.52 5.90
C TYR A 563 -30.61 26.99 5.81
N GLN A 564 -29.97 26.38 4.79
CA GLN A 564 -29.95 24.93 4.61
C GLN A 564 -29.17 24.25 5.73
N ASP A 565 -29.53 23.00 6.00
CA ASP A 565 -28.93 22.19 7.05
C ASP A 565 -28.65 20.78 6.53
N SER A 566 -27.42 20.33 6.74
CA SER A 566 -26.88 19.01 6.39
C SER A 566 -27.04 18.01 7.53
N GLU A 567 -27.80 18.38 8.54
CA GLU A 567 -28.12 17.58 9.72
C GLU A 567 -26.87 17.06 10.45
N PRO A 568 -25.95 17.97 10.84
CA PRO A 568 -24.75 17.55 11.55
C PRO A 568 -25.13 16.86 12.86
N GLN A 569 -24.37 15.82 13.21
CA GLN A 569 -24.50 15.14 14.50
C GLN A 569 -24.09 16.10 15.63
N CYS A 570 -24.84 16.08 16.73
CA CYS A 570 -24.35 16.56 18.01
C CYS A 570 -23.53 15.44 18.64
N THR A 571 -22.26 15.70 18.97
CA THR A 571 -21.37 14.68 19.55
C THR A 571 -21.55 14.55 21.06
N ASP A 572 -22.01 15.60 21.73
CA ASP A 572 -22.41 15.57 23.14
C ASP A 572 -23.34 16.73 23.46
N LEU A 573 -24.13 16.58 24.52
CA LEU A 573 -24.91 17.65 25.12
C LEU A 573 -24.67 17.67 26.63
N THR A 574 -24.28 18.81 27.16
CA THR A 574 -23.89 18.93 28.58
C THR A 574 -24.58 20.12 29.26
N TYR A 575 -24.70 20.06 30.58
CA TYR A 575 -25.22 21.14 31.41
C TYR A 575 -24.35 21.38 32.65
N SER A 576 -24.47 22.56 33.22
CA SER A 576 -23.76 22.95 34.45
C SER A 576 -24.54 24.00 35.24
N GLU A 577 -24.45 23.97 36.56
CA GLU A 577 -25.00 25.01 37.44
C GLU A 577 -24.00 26.16 37.68
N ASP A 578 -22.69 25.87 37.63
CA ASP A 578 -21.62 26.78 38.06
C ASP A 578 -20.60 27.12 36.95
N GLY A 579 -20.67 26.44 35.81
CA GLY A 579 -19.75 26.59 34.68
C GLY A 579 -18.44 25.81 34.83
N ASN A 580 -18.19 25.18 35.98
CA ASN A 580 -16.98 24.41 36.27
C ASN A 580 -17.21 22.91 36.19
N VAL A 581 -18.31 22.43 36.78
CA VAL A 581 -18.69 21.01 36.78
C VAL A 581 -19.76 20.78 35.71
N TRP A 582 -19.47 19.92 34.74
CA TRP A 582 -20.34 19.63 33.61
C TRP A 582 -20.84 18.19 33.66
N TYR A 583 -22.13 18.01 33.36
CA TYR A 583 -22.79 16.72 33.30
C TYR A 583 -23.32 16.49 31.89
N SER A 584 -23.08 15.31 31.31
CA SER A 584 -23.56 14.96 29.98
C SER A 584 -24.99 14.39 30.03
N LEU A 585 -25.82 14.81 29.09
CA LEU A 585 -27.18 14.33 28.83
C LEU A 585 -27.20 13.23 27.77
N SER A 586 -26.25 13.20 26.82
CA SER A 586 -26.16 12.11 25.82
C SER A 586 -25.10 11.06 26.18
N ALA A 587 -24.41 11.22 27.31
CA ALA A 587 -23.28 10.40 27.75
C ALA A 587 -22.21 10.23 26.65
N GLY A 588 -21.96 11.29 25.87
CA GLY A 588 -21.00 11.28 24.77
C GLY A 588 -21.42 10.47 23.54
N VAL A 589 -22.65 9.93 23.50
CA VAL A 589 -23.18 9.26 22.31
C VAL A 589 -23.69 10.30 21.33
N PRO A 590 -23.19 10.32 20.07
CA PRO A 590 -23.65 11.28 19.08
C PRO A 590 -25.10 11.02 18.67
N PHE A 591 -25.85 12.09 18.42
CA PHE A 591 -27.21 12.03 17.91
C PHE A 591 -27.48 13.18 16.94
N THR A 592 -28.42 13.01 16.02
CA THR A 592 -28.84 14.08 15.10
C THR A 592 -30.20 14.60 15.56
N PRO A 593 -30.30 15.88 16.01
CA PRO A 593 -31.58 16.50 16.31
C PRO A 593 -32.48 16.51 15.07
N VAL A 594 -33.76 16.17 15.23
CA VAL A 594 -34.73 16.22 14.14
C VAL A 594 -34.92 17.67 13.70
N LEU A 595 -34.81 17.90 12.39
CA LEU A 595 -35.15 19.18 11.78
C LEU A 595 -36.63 19.19 11.37
N SER A 596 -37.42 20.07 11.99
CA SER A 596 -38.84 20.27 11.66
C SER A 596 -39.21 21.74 11.81
N ASP A 597 -39.88 22.30 10.79
CA ASP A 597 -40.23 23.73 10.70
C ASP A 597 -39.04 24.68 10.92
N ASN A 598 -37.88 24.32 10.35
CA ASN A 598 -36.60 25.01 10.53
C ASN A 598 -36.10 25.06 11.98
N TRP A 599 -36.64 24.23 12.87
CA TRP A 599 -36.16 24.05 14.23
C TRP A 599 -35.50 22.68 14.40
N LYS A 600 -34.35 22.67 15.09
CA LYS A 600 -33.75 21.47 15.65
C LYS A 600 -34.19 21.32 17.09
N TRP A 601 -34.80 20.19 17.39
CA TRP A 601 -35.44 19.94 18.68
C TRP A 601 -34.59 18.99 19.52
N VAL A 602 -34.34 19.36 20.77
CA VAL A 602 -33.59 18.51 21.71
C VAL A 602 -34.35 18.48 23.04
N LYS A 603 -35.15 17.43 23.19
CA LYS A 603 -35.98 17.22 24.37
C LYS A 603 -35.24 16.40 25.42
N PHE A 604 -35.30 16.81 26.69
CA PHE A 604 -34.69 16.05 27.77
C PHE A 604 -35.73 15.10 28.36
N LYS A 605 -35.31 13.87 28.68
CA LYS A 605 -36.16 12.85 29.32
C LYS A 605 -36.48 13.18 30.78
N ARG A 606 -35.70 14.07 31.39
CA ARG A 606 -35.90 14.58 32.75
C ARG A 606 -35.59 16.07 32.83
N THR A 607 -36.19 16.72 33.80
CA THR A 607 -35.82 18.09 34.18
C THR A 607 -34.42 18.10 34.80
N VAL A 608 -33.57 19.03 34.36
CA VAL A 608 -32.25 19.28 34.94
C VAL A 608 -32.15 20.68 35.51
N LYS A 609 -31.38 20.84 36.59
CA LYS A 609 -30.99 22.17 37.08
C LYS A 609 -29.77 22.64 36.31
N ALA A 610 -29.91 23.72 35.58
CA ALA A 610 -28.84 24.24 34.74
C ALA A 610 -28.85 25.76 34.75
N ARG A 611 -27.65 26.35 34.82
CA ARG A 611 -27.39 27.73 34.40
C ARG A 611 -26.80 27.74 32.99
N TYR A 612 -25.97 26.74 32.68
CA TYR A 612 -25.30 26.60 31.40
C TYR A 612 -25.79 25.36 30.67
N ILE A 613 -26.02 25.49 29.37
CA ILE A 613 -26.23 24.38 28.45
C ILE A 613 -25.19 24.48 27.35
N ARG A 614 -24.48 23.39 27.06
CA ARG A 614 -23.48 23.33 25.99
C ARG A 614 -23.75 22.16 25.06
N VAL A 615 -23.87 22.46 23.77
CA VAL A 615 -24.04 21.47 22.70
C VAL A 615 -22.73 21.38 21.92
N TYR A 616 -22.21 20.18 21.76
CA TYR A 616 -21.07 19.90 20.88
C TYR A 616 -21.59 19.46 19.51
N VAL A 617 -21.16 20.17 18.46
CA VAL A 617 -21.56 19.91 17.08
C VAL A 617 -20.39 19.22 16.39
N GLY A 618 -20.67 18.07 15.77
CA GLY A 618 -19.71 17.27 15.02
C GLY A 618 -19.30 17.91 13.71
N LEU A 619 -18.51 17.17 12.92
CA LEU A 619 -18.03 17.63 11.62
C LEU A 619 -19.20 17.97 10.68
N VAL A 620 -19.20 19.18 10.12
CA VAL A 620 -20.18 19.60 9.12
C VAL A 620 -19.65 19.26 7.73
N THR A 621 -20.30 18.32 7.05
CA THR A 621 -19.94 17.90 5.68
C THR A 621 -20.66 18.69 4.58
N GLY A 622 -21.65 19.52 4.94
CA GLY A 622 -22.41 20.38 4.03
C GLY A 622 -22.63 21.78 4.61
N TRP A 623 -23.91 22.20 4.75
CA TRP A 623 -24.28 23.49 5.32
C TRP A 623 -25.01 23.34 6.66
N THR A 624 -24.93 24.29 7.59
CA THR A 624 -25.84 24.41 8.76
C THR A 624 -25.85 25.84 9.26
N SER A 625 -26.86 26.25 10.04
CA SER A 625 -26.94 27.61 10.59
C SER A 625 -27.64 27.69 11.95
N MET A 626 -27.51 28.82 12.64
CA MET A 626 -28.26 29.12 13.86
C MET A 626 -28.51 30.62 14.01
N ASN A 627 -29.78 31.05 14.09
CA ASN A 627 -30.20 32.44 14.34
C ASN A 627 -31.09 32.62 15.58
N GLU A 628 -31.52 31.56 16.25
CA GLU A 628 -32.30 31.70 17.49
C GLU A 628 -32.11 30.42 18.30
N ALA A 629 -31.98 30.55 19.61
CA ALA A 629 -32.00 29.43 20.54
C ALA A 629 -33.04 29.66 21.63
N GLU A 630 -33.81 28.63 21.95
CA GLU A 630 -34.83 28.68 22.98
C GLU A 630 -34.62 27.55 23.99
N ILE A 631 -34.73 27.89 25.27
CA ILE A 631 -34.68 26.93 26.38
C ILE A 631 -36.08 26.79 26.98
N TYR A 632 -36.44 25.56 27.34
CA TYR A 632 -37.74 25.22 27.92
C TYR A 632 -37.56 24.71 29.34
N GLY A 633 -38.51 25.06 30.20
CA GLY A 633 -38.64 24.53 31.56
C GLY A 633 -39.97 23.82 31.75
N PRO A 634 -40.22 23.21 32.93
CA PRO A 634 -41.47 22.53 33.23
C PRO A 634 -42.71 23.40 32.99
N ALA A 635 -43.86 22.78 32.70
CA ALA A 635 -45.12 23.50 32.65
C ALA A 635 -45.43 24.09 34.04
N ASN A 636 -45.67 25.41 34.11
CA ASN A 636 -46.10 26.10 35.32
C ASN A 636 -47.53 25.73 35.72
#